data_AF-A0A959VTD7-F1
#
_entry.id   AF-A0A959VTD7-F1
#
_cell.length_a   1.000
_cell.length_b   1.000
_cell.length_c   1.000
_cell.angle_alpha   90.00
_cell.angle_beta   90.00
_cell.angle_gamma   90.00
#
_symmetry.space_group_name_H-M   'P 1'
#
loop_
_entity.id
_entity.type
_entity.pdbx_description
1 polymer ?
#
loop_
_entity_poly.entity_id
_entity_poly.type
_entity_poly.pdbx_seq_one_letter_code
_entity_poly.pdbx_strand_id
1 'polypeptide(L)'
;MLVLLAGAAALLTGSLPTTGVPPADAASKADHASAAGKKSKKKACRATKKGPVARTPGYPGKCRAPGTKIAPPMPSTSLSDSGKLPDLLVDDAGTAHIVWLSEGGTGPDLVHYCRMKRGSTSCDNPPATATMFPSQPSPQFNEDHAGAKIVAIGDDIAILSFRYPNVVSTPLGLSSRNLYLWISDDGGDSFSGPALVGDNEPSGDAEVFGTSDTLRIGTITDTRTGGTFFQAILPGQYSGTQANLGEDGPDRAYSGSLATVNGLPMAAFSSLDGQTFIRQWNGAGSPNDTANWSISEMTGREPKLAAGPGGAYLAVRDAYYKPVKIHRLNGIQPAAGVTMADTADVGARDLVVDPGGTLHFAWVDRASGSEGEVRERRSPDGKKFSSTRLLARAPGNGAIGQLAVAAAGDGGGFAAYVSNGSVVGSGQVLVAPFGRQQATGLPGLGNRPGGGSAPGTEVSCQRIKYGAVEMLADEGCLLSASGKAAKVSEGPIRLNGLEIIPDAGVKLLLGTREKTIDSTGRVTVQLSNGGDPIVLFRGELHLRLPLGAAGTKLVSFDTGSFPVNLKGFPVQGDIDVILREDSVEIPVSLKLPGFFGGLTGNAVIKASNDHGLEVASMQFHVGALTVGPVVLKDLDISWDGSSNWSGSGTVIVGGARIEAEIEFRDGDFHRGFVEVTPVPFPGVMLFTDVYLNSVSGGLELGPLVIDAGA
;
A
#
# COMPACT_ATOMS: atom_id res chain seq x y z
N MET A 1 68.12 13.56 3.01
CA MET A 1 68.78 13.92 1.74
C MET A 1 67.64 14.21 0.78
N LEU A 2 67.29 15.48 0.50
CA LEU A 2 67.96 16.39 -0.46
C LEU A 2 68.09 15.76 -1.86
N VAL A 3 67.81 16.44 -2.98
CA VAL A 3 67.15 17.74 -3.30
C VAL A 3 66.92 17.67 -4.84
N LEU A 4 65.73 17.96 -5.39
CA LEU A 4 65.23 19.27 -5.88
C LEU A 4 66.03 19.83 -7.08
N LEU A 5 65.33 20.29 -8.14
CA LEU A 5 65.61 21.40 -9.08
C LEU A 5 65.21 21.05 -10.55
N ALA A 6 64.72 21.96 -11.41
CA ALA A 6 63.91 23.19 -11.25
C ALA A 6 63.63 23.86 -12.62
N GLY A 7 62.66 24.79 -12.65
CA GLY A 7 62.65 25.95 -13.55
C GLY A 7 61.37 26.14 -14.40
N ALA A 8 60.86 27.35 -14.63
CA ALA A 8 61.12 28.65 -13.98
C ALA A 8 59.97 29.65 -14.21
N ALA A 9 59.96 30.66 -13.31
CA ALA A 9 59.25 31.95 -13.23
C ALA A 9 59.00 32.73 -14.56
N ALA A 10 58.19 33.81 -14.63
CA ALA A 10 57.95 34.92 -13.68
C ALA A 10 56.59 35.65 -13.95
N LEU A 11 56.01 36.62 -13.21
CA LEU A 11 56.10 37.31 -11.89
C LEU A 11 55.73 38.81 -12.10
N LEU A 12 55.31 39.54 -11.03
CA LEU A 12 55.05 41.00 -10.86
C LEU A 12 53.57 41.46 -11.02
N THR A 13 52.96 42.41 -10.26
CA THR A 13 53.20 42.98 -8.88
C THR A 13 51.98 43.79 -8.35
N GLY A 14 51.71 43.73 -7.02
CA GLY A 14 51.16 44.83 -6.17
C GLY A 14 49.66 45.18 -6.24
N SER A 15 49.03 45.93 -5.32
CA SER A 15 49.20 46.29 -3.88
C SER A 15 48.22 47.45 -3.56
N LEU A 16 47.57 47.40 -2.39
CA LEU A 16 46.58 48.36 -1.81
C LEU A 16 47.18 49.74 -1.39
N PRO A 17 46.46 50.70 -0.74
CA PRO A 17 45.08 51.25 -0.88
C PRO A 17 45.08 52.83 -0.87
N THR A 18 43.91 53.53 -0.85
CA THR A 18 43.56 54.65 0.10
C THR A 18 42.27 55.47 -0.20
N THR A 19 41.53 55.80 0.89
CA THR A 19 40.66 56.97 1.22
C THR A 19 39.85 57.78 0.19
N GLY A 20 38.55 57.99 0.49
CA GLY A 20 37.70 59.08 -0.02
C GLY A 20 36.36 59.24 0.74
N VAL A 21 36.04 60.45 1.21
CA VAL A 21 34.89 60.93 2.04
C VAL A 21 34.67 62.42 1.65
N PRO A 22 33.55 63.17 1.86
CA PRO A 22 32.15 62.93 2.36
C PRO A 22 31.11 63.25 1.22
N PRO A 23 29.86 63.77 1.37
CA PRO A 23 28.97 64.13 2.51
C PRO A 23 27.51 63.58 2.37
N ALA A 24 26.47 64.01 3.11
CA ALA A 24 26.25 64.24 4.55
C ALA A 24 24.72 64.42 4.76
N ASP A 25 24.25 64.38 6.02
CA ASP A 25 22.91 64.80 6.50
C ASP A 25 21.62 64.17 5.93
N ALA A 26 20.97 63.33 6.76
CA ALA A 26 19.68 63.69 7.37
C ALA A 26 19.38 62.74 8.56
N ALA A 27 18.96 63.28 9.71
CA ALA A 27 18.80 62.54 10.96
C ALA A 27 17.34 62.23 11.31
N SER A 28 17.08 61.12 12.02
CA SER A 28 16.04 61.05 13.07
C SER A 28 16.15 59.82 13.99
N LYS A 29 16.61 60.08 15.22
CA LYS A 29 16.26 59.45 16.50
C LYS A 29 15.78 57.98 16.54
N ALA A 30 16.58 57.14 17.19
CA ALA A 30 16.13 55.92 17.86
C ALA A 30 16.20 56.12 19.39
N ASP A 31 15.07 55.95 20.09
CA ASP A 31 15.05 55.87 21.56
C ASP A 31 15.13 54.41 22.02
N HIS A 32 16.10 54.10 22.88
CA HIS A 32 16.21 52.80 23.53
C HIS A 32 15.23 52.66 24.69
N ALA A 33 14.19 51.84 24.52
CA ALA A 33 13.37 51.34 25.62
C ALA A 33 13.54 49.81 25.74
N SER A 34 14.36 49.37 26.69
CA SER A 34 14.48 47.96 27.06
C SER A 34 13.19 47.47 27.72
N ALA A 35 12.38 46.69 27.00
CA ALA A 35 11.15 46.11 27.51
C ALA A 35 11.33 44.61 27.76
N ALA A 36 11.37 44.23 29.04
CA ALA A 36 11.45 42.83 29.46
C ALA A 36 10.32 41.99 28.84
N GLY A 37 10.69 40.91 28.15
CA GLY A 37 9.76 40.08 27.38
C GLY A 37 8.71 39.39 28.26
N LYS A 38 7.51 39.96 28.35
CA LYS A 38 6.32 39.25 28.84
C LYS A 38 6.07 38.03 27.94
N LYS A 39 6.40 36.83 28.42
CA LYS A 39 6.02 35.57 27.78
C LYS A 39 4.50 35.52 27.62
N SER A 40 4.01 35.80 26.41
CA SER A 40 2.61 35.66 26.06
C SER A 40 2.18 34.21 26.27
N LYS A 41 1.42 33.94 27.33
CA LYS A 41 0.76 32.65 27.54
C LYS A 41 -0.22 32.45 26.38
N LYS A 42 0.13 31.58 25.42
CA LYS A 42 -0.77 31.19 24.32
C LYS A 42 -2.10 30.75 24.93
N LYS A 43 -3.18 31.48 24.64
CA LYS A 43 -4.52 31.14 25.15
C LYS A 43 -4.88 29.74 24.66
N ALA A 44 -5.23 28.85 25.59
CA ALA A 44 -5.74 27.53 25.27
C ALA A 44 -7.06 27.65 24.48
N CYS A 45 -7.33 26.64 23.66
CA CYS A 45 -8.66 26.41 23.10
C CYS A 45 -9.75 26.59 24.16
N ARG A 46 -10.67 27.54 23.92
CA ARG A 46 -11.90 27.66 24.69
C ARG A 46 -12.89 26.65 24.11
N ALA A 47 -13.14 25.58 24.84
CA ALA A 47 -14.08 24.56 24.45
C ALA A 47 -15.47 25.15 24.14
N THR A 48 -16.19 24.51 23.23
CA THR A 48 -17.63 24.73 23.11
C THR A 48 -18.28 24.34 24.45
N LYS A 49 -19.16 25.19 25.00
CA LYS A 49 -19.53 25.23 26.44
C LYS A 49 -20.23 23.98 27.04
N LYS A 50 -20.26 22.79 26.40
CA LYS A 50 -21.11 21.65 26.79
C LYS A 50 -20.51 20.23 26.56
N GLY A 51 -19.22 19.98 26.78
CA GLY A 51 -18.68 18.61 26.66
C GLY A 51 -17.31 18.41 27.32
N PRO A 52 -16.90 17.15 27.57
CA PRO A 52 -15.58 16.82 28.08
C PRO A 52 -14.50 17.06 27.01
N VAL A 53 -13.24 17.25 27.44
CA VAL A 53 -12.10 17.55 26.56
C VAL A 53 -10.92 16.65 26.93
N ALA A 54 -10.58 15.71 26.06
CA ALA A 54 -9.41 14.84 26.21
C ALA A 54 -8.17 15.59 25.70
N ARG A 55 -7.14 15.75 26.56
CA ARG A 55 -6.02 16.66 26.30
C ARG A 55 -4.72 16.20 26.93
N THR A 56 -3.64 16.19 26.16
CA THR A 56 -2.30 15.94 26.70
C THR A 56 -1.87 17.11 27.62
N PRO A 57 -1.36 16.85 28.84
CA PRO A 57 -0.92 17.90 29.77
C PRO A 57 0.02 18.92 29.12
N GLY A 58 -0.27 20.21 29.37
CA GLY A 58 0.50 21.33 28.80
C GLY A 58 0.21 21.65 27.32
N TYR A 59 -0.60 20.87 26.61
CA TYR A 59 -0.93 21.14 25.20
C TYR A 59 -2.19 22.02 25.05
N PRO A 60 -2.10 23.23 24.44
CA PRO A 60 -3.22 24.17 24.36
C PRO A 60 -4.27 23.84 23.27
N GLY A 61 -3.98 22.93 22.34
CA GLY A 61 -4.86 22.54 21.25
C GLY A 61 -5.00 23.56 20.11
N LYS A 62 -5.55 23.13 18.97
CA LYS A 62 -5.84 23.95 17.77
C LYS A 62 -7.31 23.87 17.34
N CYS A 63 -8.11 24.87 17.70
CA CYS A 63 -9.56 24.88 17.44
C CYS A 63 -10.00 25.63 16.17
N ARG A 64 -9.09 25.85 15.21
CA ARG A 64 -9.43 26.42 13.89
C ARG A 64 -8.68 25.68 12.80
N ALA A 65 -9.45 25.04 11.92
CA ALA A 65 -8.91 24.45 10.70
C ALA A 65 -8.39 25.57 9.77
N PRO A 66 -7.17 25.44 9.21
CA PRO A 66 -6.77 26.21 8.04
C PRO A 66 -7.53 25.71 6.80
N GLY A 67 -7.58 26.52 5.74
CA GLY A 67 -8.13 26.08 4.46
C GLY A 67 -7.37 24.88 3.91
N THR A 68 -8.09 23.88 3.39
CA THR A 68 -7.51 22.67 2.81
C THR A 68 -7.04 22.90 1.37
N LYS A 69 -6.01 22.16 0.96
CA LYS A 69 -5.62 21.96 -0.43
C LYS A 69 -5.43 20.47 -0.68
N ILE A 70 -5.75 20.01 -1.89
CA ILE A 70 -5.35 18.69 -2.35
C ILE A 70 -3.83 18.59 -2.20
N ALA A 71 -3.36 17.48 -1.63
CA ALA A 71 -1.92 17.26 -1.50
C ALA A 71 -1.33 17.14 -2.92
N PRO A 72 -0.26 17.88 -3.25
CA PRO A 72 0.41 17.68 -4.54
C PRO A 72 0.93 16.23 -4.60
N PRO A 73 1.05 15.66 -5.82
CA PRO A 73 1.78 14.41 -6.01
C PRO A 73 3.23 14.59 -5.57
N MET A 74 3.95 13.48 -5.37
CA MET A 74 5.39 13.57 -5.11
C MET A 74 6.10 14.12 -6.37
N PRO A 75 7.17 14.92 -6.23
CA PRO A 75 7.84 15.52 -7.38
C PRO A 75 8.40 14.44 -8.31
N SER A 76 8.20 14.63 -9.62
CA SER A 76 8.82 13.79 -10.64
C SER A 76 10.30 14.16 -10.80
N THR A 77 11.13 13.15 -11.06
CA THR A 77 12.54 13.29 -11.47
C THR A 77 12.63 13.20 -12.99
N SER A 78 13.39 14.10 -13.62
CA SER A 78 13.76 13.99 -15.04
C SER A 78 14.87 12.97 -15.21
N LEU A 79 14.68 12.00 -16.11
CA LEU A 79 15.67 10.99 -16.45
C LEU A 79 16.41 11.35 -17.75
N SER A 80 15.69 11.91 -18.72
CA SER A 80 16.24 12.40 -19.98
C SER A 80 15.39 13.55 -20.52
N ASP A 81 16.02 14.54 -21.13
CA ASP A 81 15.33 15.63 -21.84
C ASP A 81 14.68 15.16 -23.15
N SER A 82 15.12 14.01 -23.68
CA SER A 82 14.52 13.36 -24.86
C SER A 82 14.56 11.84 -24.76
N GLY A 83 13.42 11.19 -24.99
CA GLY A 83 13.28 9.75 -25.10
C GLY A 83 11.82 9.31 -25.29
N LYS A 84 11.62 8.03 -25.58
CA LYS A 84 10.32 7.40 -25.88
C LYS A 84 10.24 5.99 -25.30
N LEU A 85 9.01 5.49 -25.23
CA LEU A 85 8.61 4.14 -24.84
C LEU A 85 9.29 3.67 -23.53
N PRO A 86 9.02 4.35 -22.40
CA PRO A 86 9.52 3.91 -21.11
C PRO A 86 8.81 2.63 -20.66
N ASP A 87 9.57 1.72 -20.09
CA ASP A 87 9.08 0.50 -19.43
C ASP A 87 9.67 0.40 -18.02
N LEU A 88 8.95 -0.25 -17.11
CA LEU A 88 9.18 -0.13 -15.68
C LEU A 88 8.92 -1.42 -14.91
N LEU A 89 9.93 -1.87 -14.18
CA LEU A 89 9.89 -2.93 -13.19
C LEU A 89 10.14 -2.35 -11.79
N VAL A 90 9.49 -2.88 -10.75
CA VAL A 90 9.77 -2.54 -9.34
C VAL A 90 10.02 -3.85 -8.58
N ASP A 91 11.16 -3.95 -7.90
CA ASP A 91 11.55 -5.14 -7.14
C ASP A 91 10.96 -5.18 -5.72
N ASP A 92 11.19 -6.28 -4.99
CA ASP A 92 10.72 -6.46 -3.60
C ASP A 92 11.37 -5.50 -2.60
N ALA A 93 12.57 -4.98 -2.89
CA ALA A 93 13.18 -3.86 -2.17
C ALA A 93 12.46 -2.53 -2.41
N GLY A 94 11.58 -2.48 -3.41
CA GLY A 94 10.88 -1.30 -3.89
C GLY A 94 11.73 -0.38 -4.76
N THR A 95 12.83 -0.90 -5.33
CA THR A 95 13.69 -0.22 -6.30
C THR A 95 13.03 -0.26 -7.68
N ALA A 96 12.95 0.90 -8.35
CA ALA A 96 12.55 0.95 -9.75
C ALA A 96 13.73 0.63 -10.68
N HIS A 97 13.45 -0.18 -11.68
CA HIS A 97 14.32 -0.48 -12.81
C HIS A 97 13.60 0.03 -14.06
N ILE A 98 14.10 1.13 -14.63
CA ILE A 98 13.44 1.89 -15.69
C ILE A 98 14.29 1.78 -16.95
N VAL A 99 13.67 1.43 -18.08
CA VAL A 99 14.29 1.53 -19.41
C VAL A 99 13.50 2.47 -20.31
N TRP A 100 14.16 3.10 -21.27
CA TRP A 100 13.54 3.90 -22.32
C TRP A 100 14.46 3.99 -23.54
N LEU A 101 13.93 4.44 -24.67
CA LEU A 101 14.70 4.64 -25.90
C LEU A 101 15.04 6.11 -26.13
N SER A 102 16.18 6.40 -26.78
CA SER A 102 16.42 7.68 -27.45
C SER A 102 16.83 7.47 -28.90
N GLU A 103 16.33 8.31 -29.80
CA GLU A 103 16.56 8.19 -31.24
C GLU A 103 18.01 8.52 -31.62
N GLY A 104 18.66 7.63 -32.38
CA GLY A 104 20.05 7.78 -32.81
C GLY A 104 20.26 8.73 -34.00
N GLY A 105 19.19 9.03 -34.74
CA GLY A 105 19.23 9.87 -35.94
C GLY A 105 19.97 9.18 -37.10
N THR A 106 21.28 9.41 -37.21
CA THR A 106 22.17 8.68 -38.12
C THR A 106 22.99 7.59 -37.42
N GLY A 107 22.98 7.56 -36.08
CA GLY A 107 23.50 6.50 -35.25
C GLY A 107 22.40 5.49 -34.84
N PRO A 108 22.75 4.50 -34.00
CA PRO A 108 21.80 3.50 -33.52
C PRO A 108 20.87 4.08 -32.45
N ASP A 109 19.65 3.57 -32.36
CA ASP A 109 18.76 3.90 -31.24
C ASP A 109 19.32 3.34 -29.93
N LEU A 110 19.28 4.14 -28.87
CA LEU A 110 19.93 3.82 -27.61
C LEU A 110 18.89 3.35 -26.59
N VAL A 111 19.11 2.19 -25.96
CA VAL A 111 18.39 1.79 -24.76
C VAL A 111 19.07 2.44 -23.56
N HIS A 112 18.33 3.21 -22.78
CA HIS A 112 18.81 3.73 -21.51
C HIS A 112 18.32 2.87 -20.36
N TYR A 113 19.07 2.86 -19.26
CA TYR A 113 18.70 2.15 -18.04
C TYR A 113 18.99 2.99 -16.79
N CYS A 114 18.01 3.08 -15.91
CA CYS A 114 18.08 3.75 -14.62
C CYS A 114 17.60 2.83 -13.51
N ARG A 115 18.46 2.55 -12.53
CA ARG A 115 18.05 1.99 -11.23
C ARG A 115 17.78 3.12 -10.26
N MET A 116 16.57 3.18 -9.69
CA MET A 116 16.16 4.24 -8.78
C MET A 116 15.54 3.68 -7.50
N LYS A 117 16.26 3.83 -6.39
CA LYS A 117 15.78 3.46 -5.05
C LYS A 117 14.73 4.42 -4.52
N ARG A 118 13.86 3.93 -3.62
CA ARG A 118 12.84 4.74 -2.91
C ARG A 118 13.46 5.96 -2.23
N GLY A 119 12.79 7.10 -2.37
CA GLY A 119 13.26 8.39 -1.86
C GLY A 119 14.50 8.98 -2.57
N SER A 120 15.06 8.31 -3.58
CA SER A 120 16.08 8.90 -4.45
C SER A 120 15.47 9.93 -5.40
N THR A 121 16.33 10.83 -5.91
CA THR A 121 16.00 11.76 -7.00
C THR A 121 16.96 11.62 -8.19
N SER A 122 17.73 10.54 -8.23
CA SER A 122 18.67 10.20 -9.30
C SER A 122 18.82 8.68 -9.44
N CYS A 123 19.33 8.24 -10.59
CA CYS A 123 19.75 6.86 -10.80
C CYS A 123 20.97 6.51 -9.94
N ASP A 124 21.11 5.26 -9.53
CA ASP A 124 22.25 4.75 -8.73
C ASP A 124 22.98 3.55 -9.37
N ASN A 125 22.70 3.25 -10.64
CA ASN A 125 23.49 2.32 -11.44
C ASN A 125 24.77 2.98 -11.99
N PRO A 126 25.85 2.20 -12.27
CA PRO A 126 27.09 2.73 -12.82
C PRO A 126 26.91 3.35 -14.22
N PRO A 127 27.72 4.37 -14.59
CA PRO A 127 27.63 5.00 -15.91
C PRO A 127 27.80 4.02 -17.09
N ALA A 128 28.49 2.90 -16.89
CA ALA A 128 28.68 1.86 -17.90
C ALA A 128 27.40 1.07 -18.25
N THR A 129 26.39 1.06 -17.37
CA THR A 129 25.09 0.42 -17.63
C THR A 129 23.99 1.42 -17.99
N ALA A 130 24.27 2.72 -17.96
CA ALA A 130 23.27 3.76 -18.23
C ALA A 130 22.74 3.75 -19.68
N THR A 131 23.50 3.21 -20.64
CA THR A 131 23.15 3.20 -22.06
C THR A 131 23.69 1.94 -22.76
N MET A 132 22.85 1.29 -23.56
CA MET A 132 23.11 0.01 -24.23
C MET A 132 22.52 0.02 -25.66
N PHE A 133 23.18 -0.67 -26.59
CA PHE A 133 22.67 -0.97 -27.94
C PHE A 133 23.46 -2.16 -28.52
N PRO A 134 22.87 -2.99 -29.40
CA PRO A 134 23.60 -4.07 -30.06
C PRO A 134 24.47 -3.50 -31.18
N SER A 135 25.68 -4.03 -31.36
CA SER A 135 26.49 -3.68 -32.52
C SER A 135 25.90 -4.35 -33.77
N GLN A 136 25.61 -3.56 -34.80
CA GLN A 136 25.01 -4.03 -36.06
C GLN A 136 25.68 -3.37 -37.29
N PRO A 137 25.59 -3.96 -38.49
CA PRO A 137 26.38 -3.55 -39.65
C PRO A 137 26.14 -2.11 -40.15
N SER A 138 24.92 -1.59 -40.03
CA SER A 138 24.56 -0.21 -40.43
C SER A 138 23.93 0.54 -39.25
N PRO A 139 24.66 1.46 -38.59
CA PRO A 139 24.15 2.17 -37.41
C PRO A 139 22.80 2.87 -37.63
N GLN A 140 22.60 3.46 -38.81
CA GLN A 140 21.37 4.15 -39.20
C GLN A 140 20.14 3.26 -39.45
N PHE A 141 20.30 1.93 -39.38
CA PHE A 141 19.23 0.93 -39.51
C PHE A 141 19.15 0.02 -38.26
N ASN A 142 19.76 0.47 -37.16
CA ASN A 142 19.73 -0.17 -35.85
C ASN A 142 18.69 0.53 -34.97
N GLU A 143 17.46 0.59 -35.50
CA GLU A 143 16.35 1.35 -34.94
C GLU A 143 15.53 0.43 -34.03
N ASP A 144 14.97 0.98 -32.95
CA ASP A 144 14.01 0.30 -32.08
C ASP A 144 12.70 1.10 -32.06
N HIS A 145 11.67 0.54 -32.68
CA HIS A 145 10.33 1.12 -32.74
C HIS A 145 9.36 0.45 -31.76
N ALA A 146 9.76 -0.67 -31.15
CA ALA A 146 8.92 -1.46 -30.27
C ALA A 146 8.95 -0.95 -28.82
N GLY A 147 10.07 -0.33 -28.43
CA GLY A 147 10.34 -0.01 -27.04
C GLY A 147 11.19 -1.09 -26.40
N ALA A 148 12.14 -0.68 -25.55
CA ALA A 148 12.82 -1.64 -24.70
C ALA A 148 11.85 -2.15 -23.63
N LYS A 149 11.89 -3.45 -23.32
CA LYS A 149 11.10 -4.05 -22.23
C LYS A 149 12.01 -4.55 -21.11
N ILE A 150 11.54 -4.49 -19.87
CA ILE A 150 12.29 -4.93 -18.69
C ILE A 150 11.48 -5.88 -17.80
N VAL A 151 12.05 -7.04 -17.47
CA VAL A 151 11.40 -8.08 -16.67
C VAL A 151 12.36 -8.70 -15.64
N ALA A 152 11.82 -9.27 -14.56
CA ALA A 152 12.57 -10.04 -13.56
C ALA A 152 12.52 -11.54 -13.87
N ILE A 153 13.67 -12.22 -13.93
CA ILE A 153 13.77 -13.68 -14.15
C ILE A 153 14.44 -14.29 -12.94
N GLY A 154 13.65 -14.72 -11.95
CA GLY A 154 14.20 -15.03 -10.63
C GLY A 154 14.77 -13.75 -10.01
N ASP A 155 16.04 -13.79 -9.59
CA ASP A 155 16.75 -12.64 -9.02
C ASP A 155 17.40 -11.74 -10.09
N ASP A 156 17.35 -12.12 -11.38
CA ASP A 156 18.02 -11.43 -12.48
C ASP A 156 17.12 -10.38 -13.15
N ILE A 157 17.75 -9.29 -13.64
CA ILE A 157 17.11 -8.30 -14.52
C ILE A 157 17.36 -8.68 -15.97
N ALA A 158 16.31 -8.76 -16.78
CA ALA A 158 16.38 -8.98 -18.21
C ALA A 158 15.84 -7.78 -18.99
N ILE A 159 16.61 -7.27 -19.95
CA ILE A 159 16.22 -6.14 -20.82
C ILE A 159 16.17 -6.63 -22.28
N LEU A 160 15.04 -6.40 -22.94
CA LEU A 160 14.81 -6.76 -24.34
C LEU A 160 14.80 -5.51 -25.22
N SER A 161 15.38 -5.61 -26.42
CA SER A 161 15.30 -4.55 -27.46
C SER A 161 15.18 -5.19 -28.85
N PHE A 162 14.25 -4.69 -29.66
CA PHE A 162 13.97 -5.22 -30.98
C PHE A 162 14.54 -4.30 -32.06
N ARG A 163 15.34 -4.85 -32.97
CA ARG A 163 16.03 -4.09 -34.02
C ARG A 163 15.60 -4.47 -35.43
N TYR A 164 15.38 -3.44 -36.21
CA TYR A 164 14.95 -3.47 -37.62
C TYR A 164 15.44 -2.17 -38.30
N PRO A 165 15.70 -2.15 -39.64
CA PRO A 165 15.67 -3.24 -40.61
C PRO A 165 17.01 -3.98 -40.81
N ASN A 166 18.04 -3.74 -39.98
CA ASN A 166 19.36 -4.36 -40.13
C ASN A 166 19.31 -5.89 -40.31
N VAL A 167 19.83 -6.38 -41.43
CA VAL A 167 19.98 -7.82 -41.70
C VAL A 167 21.23 -8.34 -40.99
N VAL A 168 21.06 -9.33 -40.12
CA VAL A 168 22.15 -10.01 -39.41
C VAL A 168 22.03 -11.53 -39.55
N SER A 169 23.13 -12.23 -39.25
CA SER A 169 23.14 -13.70 -39.19
C SER A 169 22.54 -14.19 -37.88
N THR A 170 21.61 -15.14 -37.97
CA THR A 170 20.96 -15.84 -36.85
C THR A 170 21.22 -17.35 -36.98
N PRO A 171 20.97 -18.15 -35.94
CA PRO A 171 21.06 -19.62 -36.02
C PRO A 171 20.12 -20.27 -37.06
N LEU A 172 19.11 -19.54 -37.58
CA LEU A 172 18.16 -20.03 -38.58
C LEU A 172 18.37 -19.41 -39.99
N GLY A 173 19.36 -18.55 -40.18
CA GLY A 173 19.64 -17.90 -41.47
C GLY A 173 19.90 -16.40 -41.33
N LEU A 174 19.41 -15.60 -42.27
CA LEU A 174 19.48 -14.14 -42.22
C LEU A 174 18.13 -13.56 -41.78
N SER A 175 18.13 -12.60 -40.85
CA SER A 175 16.92 -11.88 -40.43
C SER A 175 17.15 -10.36 -40.37
N SER A 176 16.18 -9.59 -40.85
CA SER A 176 16.06 -8.13 -40.64
C SER A 176 15.34 -7.76 -39.34
N ARG A 177 14.74 -8.75 -38.65
CA ARG A 177 13.94 -8.58 -37.43
C ARG A 177 14.63 -9.33 -36.30
N ASN A 178 15.16 -8.62 -35.32
CA ASN A 178 16.15 -9.16 -34.40
C ASN A 178 15.89 -8.72 -32.97
N LEU A 179 15.52 -9.67 -32.10
CA LEU A 179 15.31 -9.43 -30.69
C LEU A 179 16.59 -9.74 -29.91
N TYR A 180 17.10 -8.74 -29.20
CA TYR A 180 18.28 -8.82 -28.35
C TYR A 180 17.91 -8.81 -26.87
N LEU A 181 18.73 -9.49 -26.06
CA LEU A 181 18.59 -9.62 -24.62
C LEU A 181 19.89 -9.24 -23.91
N TRP A 182 19.78 -8.42 -22.86
CA TRP A 182 20.81 -8.27 -21.82
C TRP A 182 20.31 -8.86 -20.51
N ILE A 183 21.22 -9.42 -19.71
CA ILE A 183 20.92 -9.97 -18.38
C ILE A 183 21.90 -9.40 -17.35
N SER A 184 21.38 -9.00 -16.18
CA SER A 184 22.14 -8.62 -15.01
C SER A 184 21.73 -9.44 -13.79
N ASP A 185 22.70 -10.17 -13.23
CA ASP A 185 22.61 -10.96 -12.00
C ASP A 185 23.04 -10.16 -10.75
N ASP A 186 23.62 -8.97 -10.95
CA ASP A 186 24.13 -8.10 -9.89
C ASP A 186 23.20 -6.93 -9.56
N GLY A 187 21.96 -6.94 -10.05
CA GLY A 187 20.95 -5.91 -9.81
C GLY A 187 21.17 -4.63 -10.64
N GLY A 188 21.91 -4.72 -11.75
CA GLY A 188 22.12 -3.64 -12.74
C GLY A 188 23.39 -2.82 -12.55
N ASP A 189 24.37 -3.32 -11.78
CA ASP A 189 25.72 -2.76 -11.75
C ASP A 189 26.52 -3.14 -13.01
N SER A 190 26.24 -4.29 -13.61
CA SER A 190 26.74 -4.73 -14.92
C SER A 190 25.66 -5.48 -15.69
N PHE A 191 25.79 -5.54 -17.02
CA PHE A 191 24.93 -6.35 -17.89
C PHE A 191 25.79 -7.21 -18.81
N SER A 192 25.44 -8.48 -18.90
CA SER A 192 25.90 -9.40 -19.94
C SER A 192 25.07 -9.24 -21.22
N GLY A 193 25.66 -9.52 -22.38
CA GLY A 193 25.01 -9.40 -23.69
C GLY A 193 25.51 -8.21 -24.52
N PRO A 194 24.77 -7.81 -25.58
CA PRO A 194 23.49 -8.37 -26.00
C PRO A 194 23.64 -9.74 -26.66
N ALA A 195 22.78 -10.69 -26.27
CA ALA A 195 22.58 -11.95 -26.99
C ALA A 195 21.42 -11.80 -27.99
N LEU A 196 21.54 -12.38 -29.19
CA LEU A 196 20.43 -12.48 -30.14
C LEU A 196 19.54 -13.68 -29.76
N VAL A 197 18.29 -13.44 -29.38
CA VAL A 197 17.40 -14.45 -28.78
C VAL A 197 16.15 -14.78 -29.59
N GLY A 198 15.75 -13.91 -30.52
CA GLY A 198 14.62 -14.19 -31.42
C GLY A 198 14.38 -13.14 -32.49
N ASP A 199 13.15 -13.07 -32.99
CA ASP A 199 12.73 -12.23 -34.12
C ASP A 199 11.33 -11.60 -33.97
N ASN A 200 10.64 -11.86 -32.85
CA ASN A 200 9.39 -11.18 -32.51
C ASN A 200 9.65 -9.81 -31.87
N GLU A 201 8.78 -8.84 -32.14
CA GLU A 201 8.87 -7.51 -31.51
C GLU A 201 8.01 -7.49 -30.23
N PRO A 202 8.53 -7.01 -29.08
CA PRO A 202 7.81 -6.99 -27.81
C PRO A 202 6.97 -5.70 -27.65
N SER A 203 6.45 -5.15 -28.76
CA SER A 203 5.83 -3.82 -28.80
C SER A 203 4.55 -3.72 -27.98
N GLY A 204 3.89 -4.84 -27.69
CA GLY A 204 2.79 -4.92 -26.73
C GLY A 204 3.33 -5.08 -25.31
N ASP A 205 3.87 -6.28 -25.04
CA ASP A 205 4.44 -6.64 -23.73
C ASP A 205 5.55 -7.70 -23.86
N ALA A 206 6.34 -7.80 -22.79
CA ALA A 206 7.14 -8.97 -22.47
C ALA A 206 6.82 -9.40 -21.03
N GLU A 207 6.78 -10.71 -20.78
CA GLU A 207 6.36 -11.26 -19.48
C GLU A 207 7.10 -12.58 -19.19
N VAL A 208 7.39 -12.86 -17.92
CA VAL A 208 8.11 -14.08 -17.50
C VAL A 208 7.13 -15.17 -17.06
N PHE A 209 7.33 -16.39 -17.56
CA PHE A 209 6.45 -17.54 -17.31
C PHE A 209 7.24 -18.86 -17.16
N GLY A 210 6.57 -19.91 -16.72
CA GLY A 210 7.15 -21.22 -16.40
C GLY A 210 7.25 -21.48 -14.90
N THR A 211 7.86 -22.60 -14.52
CA THR A 211 8.29 -22.88 -13.14
C THR A 211 9.71 -22.37 -12.92
N SER A 212 10.21 -22.35 -11.67
CA SER A 212 11.61 -22.01 -11.33
C SER A 212 12.63 -22.71 -12.24
N ASP A 213 12.37 -23.97 -12.57
CA ASP A 213 13.30 -24.84 -13.31
C ASP A 213 13.12 -24.70 -14.84
N THR A 214 12.11 -23.95 -15.29
CA THR A 214 11.70 -23.85 -16.70
C THR A 214 11.36 -22.43 -17.14
N LEU A 215 11.84 -21.41 -16.42
CA LEU A 215 11.56 -20.00 -16.69
C LEU A 215 11.89 -19.59 -18.14
N ARG A 216 10.98 -18.80 -18.71
CA ARG A 216 11.01 -18.29 -20.09
C ARG A 216 10.50 -16.86 -20.11
N ILE A 217 10.90 -16.11 -21.14
CA ILE A 217 10.29 -14.81 -21.45
C ILE A 217 9.34 -15.01 -22.63
N GLY A 218 8.09 -14.58 -22.51
CA GLY A 218 7.16 -14.42 -23.63
C GLY A 218 7.17 -12.99 -24.13
N THR A 219 7.10 -12.78 -25.44
CA THR A 219 6.89 -11.45 -26.06
C THR A 219 5.65 -11.45 -26.93
N ILE A 220 4.98 -10.30 -27.01
CA ILE A 220 3.82 -10.09 -27.88
C ILE A 220 3.92 -8.77 -28.65
N THR A 221 3.46 -8.79 -29.89
CA THR A 221 3.33 -7.60 -30.75
C THR A 221 2.10 -6.78 -30.35
N ASP A 222 2.21 -5.46 -30.23
CA ASP A 222 1.04 -4.58 -30.08
C ASP A 222 0.19 -4.63 -31.35
N THR A 223 0.77 -4.15 -32.46
CA THR A 223 0.10 -4.06 -33.75
C THR A 223 1.05 -4.51 -34.88
N ARG A 224 0.69 -5.59 -35.59
CA ARG A 224 1.51 -6.13 -36.70
C ARG A 224 0.64 -6.75 -37.80
N THR A 225 0.91 -6.40 -39.06
CA THR A 225 0.19 -6.97 -40.21
C THR A 225 0.29 -8.50 -40.24
N GLY A 226 -0.85 -9.17 -40.38
CA GLY A 226 -0.96 -10.64 -40.41
C GLY A 226 -1.46 -11.26 -39.10
N GLY A 227 -1.51 -10.50 -38.00
CA GLY A 227 -2.10 -10.95 -36.73
C GLY A 227 -1.27 -10.54 -35.52
N THR A 228 -1.72 -10.94 -34.33
CA THR A 228 -0.95 -10.79 -33.09
C THR A 228 -0.02 -11.99 -32.89
N PHE A 229 1.30 -11.75 -32.81
CA PHE A 229 2.31 -12.81 -32.72
C PHE A 229 2.90 -12.92 -31.31
N PHE A 230 2.90 -14.14 -30.77
CA PHE A 230 3.58 -14.50 -29.53
C PHE A 230 4.88 -15.28 -29.81
N GLN A 231 5.92 -15.02 -29.02
CA GLN A 231 7.14 -15.82 -29.03
C GLN A 231 7.69 -16.03 -27.61
N ALA A 232 7.88 -17.29 -27.24
CA ALA A 232 8.69 -17.69 -26.10
C ALA A 232 10.16 -17.73 -26.48
N ILE A 233 10.98 -17.03 -25.68
CA ILE A 233 12.43 -17.14 -25.62
C ILE A 233 12.78 -18.27 -24.65
N LEU A 234 13.71 -19.13 -25.06
CA LEU A 234 14.15 -20.30 -24.30
C LEU A 234 15.58 -20.06 -23.78
N PRO A 235 15.90 -20.42 -22.52
CA PRO A 235 17.26 -20.30 -21.99
C PRO A 235 18.31 -20.94 -22.89
N GLY A 236 19.33 -20.17 -23.28
CA GLY A 236 20.45 -20.64 -24.10
C GLY A 236 20.11 -20.97 -25.57
N GLN A 237 18.94 -20.59 -26.08
CA GLN A 237 18.53 -20.90 -27.46
C GLN A 237 17.96 -19.67 -28.18
N TYR A 238 18.15 -19.61 -29.51
CA TYR A 238 17.48 -18.67 -30.38
C TYR A 238 16.11 -19.21 -30.81
N SER A 239 15.08 -18.38 -30.74
CA SER A 239 13.70 -18.71 -31.08
C SER A 239 13.26 -17.94 -32.33
N GLY A 240 13.01 -18.64 -33.44
CA GLY A 240 12.43 -18.05 -34.66
C GLY A 240 11.04 -18.59 -35.02
N THR A 241 10.44 -19.38 -34.13
CA THR A 241 9.04 -19.83 -34.27
C THR A 241 8.15 -18.88 -33.49
N GLN A 242 7.02 -18.50 -34.07
CA GLN A 242 6.04 -17.57 -33.50
C GLN A 242 4.65 -18.20 -33.57
N ALA A 243 3.87 -18.11 -32.49
CA ALA A 243 2.45 -18.44 -32.54
C ALA A 243 1.69 -17.21 -33.07
N ASN A 244 1.09 -17.29 -34.26
CA ASN A 244 0.12 -16.29 -34.71
C ASN A 244 -1.20 -16.53 -33.96
N LEU A 245 -1.43 -15.79 -32.89
CA LEU A 245 -2.65 -15.86 -32.08
C LEU A 245 -3.86 -15.23 -32.81
N GLY A 246 -3.60 -14.42 -33.84
CA GLY A 246 -4.63 -13.89 -34.75
C GLY A 246 -5.19 -14.93 -35.74
N GLU A 247 -4.55 -16.11 -35.88
CA GLU A 247 -4.91 -17.15 -36.88
C GLU A 247 -5.01 -16.61 -38.31
N ASP A 248 -4.03 -15.80 -38.71
CA ASP A 248 -3.95 -15.13 -40.03
C ASP A 248 -5.16 -14.24 -40.38
N GLY A 249 -6.04 -13.96 -39.41
CA GLY A 249 -7.13 -13.00 -39.57
C GLY A 249 -6.55 -11.58 -39.72
N PRO A 250 -6.73 -10.91 -40.88
CA PRO A 250 -6.03 -9.67 -41.19
C PRO A 250 -6.35 -8.53 -40.20
N ASP A 251 -7.55 -8.56 -39.63
CA ASP A 251 -8.03 -7.59 -38.66
C ASP A 251 -7.70 -7.94 -37.20
N ARG A 252 -7.23 -9.16 -36.89
CA ARG A 252 -7.01 -9.67 -35.52
C ARG A 252 -5.58 -9.38 -35.02
N ALA A 253 -5.24 -8.10 -35.00
CA ALA A 253 -3.84 -7.66 -35.04
C ALA A 253 -3.53 -6.42 -34.19
N TYR A 254 -4.33 -6.08 -33.17
CA TYR A 254 -4.24 -4.79 -32.47
C TYR A 254 -4.21 -4.88 -30.94
N SER A 255 -3.37 -4.08 -30.29
CA SER A 255 -3.27 -3.98 -28.83
C SER A 255 -2.98 -5.31 -28.13
N GLY A 256 -1.96 -6.04 -28.59
CA GLY A 256 -1.44 -7.20 -27.89
C GLY A 256 -0.90 -6.86 -26.48
N SER A 257 -1.27 -7.65 -25.48
CA SER A 257 -0.78 -7.56 -24.10
C SER A 257 -0.62 -8.96 -23.50
N LEU A 258 0.31 -9.12 -22.56
CA LEU A 258 0.61 -10.36 -21.86
C LEU A 258 0.45 -10.22 -20.34
N ALA A 259 0.17 -11.35 -19.68
CA ALA A 259 0.37 -11.55 -18.25
C ALA A 259 0.55 -13.04 -17.92
N THR A 260 1.26 -13.38 -16.85
CA THR A 260 1.42 -14.76 -16.40
C THR A 260 0.38 -15.17 -15.36
N VAL A 261 -0.35 -16.25 -15.66
CA VAL A 261 -1.40 -16.80 -14.79
C VAL A 261 -1.07 -18.26 -14.48
N ASN A 262 -0.82 -18.57 -13.21
CA ASN A 262 -0.42 -19.90 -12.73
C ASN A 262 0.83 -20.45 -13.46
N GLY A 263 1.81 -19.59 -13.77
CA GLY A 263 3.03 -19.96 -14.51
C GLY A 263 2.82 -20.14 -16.02
N LEU A 264 1.61 -19.90 -16.55
CA LEU A 264 1.30 -20.00 -17.97
C LEU A 264 1.03 -18.61 -18.56
N PRO A 265 1.54 -18.28 -19.76
CA PRO A 265 1.32 -16.99 -20.39
C PRO A 265 -0.12 -16.90 -20.89
N MET A 266 -0.76 -15.78 -20.59
CA MET A 266 -2.06 -15.36 -21.10
C MET A 266 -1.86 -14.12 -21.97
N ALA A 267 -2.48 -14.12 -23.14
CA ALA A 267 -2.45 -13.03 -24.10
C ALA A 267 -3.86 -12.47 -24.29
N ALA A 268 -3.95 -11.15 -24.47
CA ALA A 268 -5.15 -10.51 -24.98
C ALA A 268 -4.79 -9.56 -26.12
N PHE A 269 -5.68 -9.46 -27.11
CA PHE A 269 -5.55 -8.59 -28.27
C PHE A 269 -6.95 -8.31 -28.83
N SER A 270 -7.07 -7.33 -29.70
CA SER A 270 -8.33 -6.93 -30.30
C SER A 270 -8.28 -6.95 -31.81
N SER A 271 -9.47 -6.92 -32.40
CA SER A 271 -9.68 -6.81 -33.84
C SER A 271 -10.26 -5.47 -34.25
N LEU A 272 -10.11 -5.13 -35.54
CA LEU A 272 -10.49 -3.84 -36.09
C LEU A 272 -11.99 -3.51 -35.92
N ASP A 273 -12.85 -4.52 -35.90
CA ASP A 273 -14.31 -4.42 -35.69
C ASP A 273 -14.71 -4.22 -34.21
N GLY A 274 -13.84 -4.59 -33.26
CA GLY A 274 -14.03 -4.39 -31.83
C GLY A 274 -14.43 -5.65 -31.06
N GLN A 275 -13.94 -6.81 -31.50
CA GLN A 275 -13.82 -7.99 -30.64
C GLN A 275 -12.47 -7.98 -29.91
N THR A 276 -12.47 -8.23 -28.60
CA THR A 276 -11.29 -8.60 -27.80
C THR A 276 -11.23 -10.12 -27.69
N PHE A 277 -10.06 -10.69 -27.99
CA PHE A 277 -9.74 -12.09 -27.78
C PHE A 277 -8.87 -12.25 -26.54
N ILE A 278 -9.07 -13.34 -25.81
CA ILE A 278 -8.27 -13.77 -24.66
C ILE A 278 -7.81 -15.19 -24.96
N ARG A 279 -6.50 -15.43 -24.94
CA ARG A 279 -5.91 -16.75 -25.13
C ARG A 279 -4.97 -17.10 -23.99
N GLN A 280 -4.90 -18.36 -23.61
CA GLN A 280 -3.90 -18.86 -22.66
C GLN A 280 -3.31 -20.16 -23.16
N TRP A 281 -1.99 -20.30 -23.06
CA TRP A 281 -1.30 -21.56 -23.37
C TRP A 281 -1.79 -22.65 -22.40
N ASN A 282 -2.10 -23.83 -22.92
CA ASN A 282 -2.69 -24.93 -22.15
C ASN A 282 -1.69 -25.70 -21.24
N GLY A 283 -0.40 -25.32 -21.25
CA GLY A 283 0.66 -25.99 -20.50
C GLY A 283 1.25 -27.24 -21.18
N ALA A 284 0.77 -27.58 -22.38
CA ALA A 284 1.24 -28.72 -23.17
C ALA A 284 1.81 -28.28 -24.53
N GLY A 285 2.71 -29.09 -25.10
CA GLY A 285 3.33 -28.78 -26.39
C GLY A 285 4.21 -27.53 -26.36
N SER A 286 4.29 -26.82 -27.49
CA SER A 286 5.06 -25.58 -27.61
C SER A 286 4.15 -24.37 -27.43
N PRO A 287 4.52 -23.37 -26.61
CA PRO A 287 3.79 -22.10 -26.57
C PRO A 287 3.99 -21.28 -27.86
N ASN A 288 4.93 -21.66 -28.74
CA ASN A 288 5.12 -21.03 -30.06
C ASN A 288 4.28 -21.69 -31.17
N ASP A 289 3.31 -22.53 -30.79
CA ASP A 289 2.34 -23.15 -31.69
C ASP A 289 0.92 -22.77 -31.22
N THR A 290 0.20 -22.03 -32.07
CA THR A 290 -1.16 -21.53 -31.79
C THR A 290 -2.14 -22.64 -31.43
N ALA A 291 -1.95 -23.88 -31.90
CA ALA A 291 -2.83 -25.00 -31.58
C ALA A 291 -2.82 -25.38 -30.08
N ASN A 292 -1.78 -24.97 -29.33
CA ASN A 292 -1.69 -25.18 -27.88
C ASN A 292 -2.30 -24.02 -27.06
N TRP A 293 -2.94 -23.05 -27.71
CA TRP A 293 -3.60 -21.92 -27.05
C TRP A 293 -5.11 -22.06 -27.06
N SER A 294 -5.70 -21.91 -25.88
CA SER A 294 -7.14 -21.74 -25.72
C SER A 294 -7.62 -20.40 -26.29
N ILE A 295 -8.93 -20.26 -26.53
CA ILE A 295 -9.55 -19.01 -27.01
C ILE A 295 -10.84 -18.71 -26.24
N SER A 296 -11.02 -17.42 -25.95
CA SER A 296 -12.24 -16.80 -25.44
C SER A 296 -12.37 -15.42 -26.09
N GLU A 297 -13.58 -14.88 -26.16
CA GLU A 297 -13.84 -13.62 -26.84
C GLU A 297 -14.93 -12.79 -26.14
N MET A 298 -14.86 -11.48 -26.31
CA MET A 298 -15.85 -10.52 -25.82
C MET A 298 -15.86 -9.26 -26.70
N THR A 299 -16.97 -8.52 -26.73
CA THR A 299 -16.97 -7.18 -27.33
C THR A 299 -16.07 -6.25 -26.53
N GLY A 300 -15.15 -5.57 -27.20
CA GLY A 300 -14.18 -4.67 -26.58
C GLY A 300 -13.02 -4.32 -27.51
N ARG A 301 -12.30 -3.26 -27.13
CA ARG A 301 -11.12 -2.75 -27.81
C ARG A 301 -10.04 -2.40 -26.80
N GLU A 302 -8.81 -2.30 -27.31
CA GLU A 302 -7.62 -1.87 -26.58
C GLU A 302 -7.39 -2.65 -25.26
N PRO A 303 -7.36 -4.01 -25.28
CA PRO A 303 -7.12 -4.78 -24.07
C PRO A 303 -5.75 -4.48 -23.44
N LYS A 304 -5.69 -4.48 -22.11
CA LYS A 304 -4.46 -4.57 -21.32
C LYS A 304 -4.67 -5.61 -20.22
N LEU A 305 -3.79 -6.60 -20.13
CA LEU A 305 -3.80 -7.61 -19.08
C LEU A 305 -2.93 -7.19 -17.90
N ALA A 306 -3.24 -7.74 -16.74
CA ALA A 306 -2.36 -7.78 -15.57
C ALA A 306 -2.69 -9.02 -14.75
N ALA A 307 -1.69 -9.66 -14.15
CA ALA A 307 -1.89 -10.78 -13.24
C ALA A 307 -0.87 -10.78 -12.10
N GLY A 308 -1.24 -11.40 -10.99
CA GLY A 308 -0.41 -11.54 -9.80
C GLY A 308 -1.16 -12.27 -8.69
N PRO A 309 -0.69 -12.23 -7.43
CA PRO A 309 -1.32 -12.93 -6.31
C PRO A 309 -2.80 -12.59 -6.08
N GLY A 310 -3.23 -11.39 -6.46
CA GLY A 310 -4.63 -10.94 -6.41
C GLY A 310 -5.55 -11.54 -7.48
N GLY A 311 -5.00 -12.30 -8.43
CA GLY A 311 -5.69 -12.83 -9.61
C GLY A 311 -5.32 -12.12 -10.91
N ALA A 312 -5.99 -12.50 -12.00
CA ALA A 312 -5.82 -11.92 -13.32
C ALA A 312 -6.96 -10.97 -13.68
N TYR A 313 -6.62 -9.88 -14.39
CA TYR A 313 -7.52 -8.79 -14.72
C TYR A 313 -7.29 -8.31 -16.16
N LEU A 314 -8.37 -7.83 -16.78
CA LEU A 314 -8.41 -7.33 -18.15
C LEU A 314 -9.10 -5.96 -18.16
N ALA A 315 -8.39 -4.93 -18.61
CA ALA A 315 -8.97 -3.63 -18.92
C ALA A 315 -9.32 -3.56 -20.41
N VAL A 316 -10.56 -3.16 -20.75
CA VAL A 316 -11.06 -2.99 -22.13
C VAL A 316 -11.97 -1.77 -22.24
N ARG A 317 -12.25 -1.30 -23.46
CA ARG A 317 -13.23 -0.23 -23.74
C ARG A 317 -14.22 -0.68 -24.81
N ASP A 318 -15.49 -0.27 -24.69
CA ASP A 318 -16.51 -0.57 -25.71
C ASP A 318 -16.21 0.10 -27.07
N ALA A 319 -15.64 1.31 -27.01
CA ALA A 319 -15.18 2.08 -28.16
C ALA A 319 -14.18 3.16 -27.70
N TYR A 320 -13.52 3.83 -28.65
CA TYR A 320 -12.76 5.05 -28.35
C TYR A 320 -13.64 6.09 -27.64
N TYR A 321 -13.03 6.82 -26.71
CA TYR A 321 -13.71 7.83 -25.88
C TYR A 321 -14.90 7.30 -25.04
N LYS A 322 -14.83 6.02 -24.61
CA LYS A 322 -15.77 5.41 -23.65
C LYS A 322 -15.05 5.01 -22.35
N PRO A 323 -15.74 5.01 -21.20
CA PRO A 323 -15.16 4.53 -19.95
C PRO A 323 -14.50 3.15 -20.08
N VAL A 324 -13.32 3.00 -19.48
CA VAL A 324 -12.64 1.71 -19.32
C VAL A 324 -13.47 0.82 -18.40
N LYS A 325 -13.60 -0.46 -18.78
CA LYS A 325 -14.14 -1.52 -17.94
C LYS A 325 -13.02 -2.44 -17.52
N ILE A 326 -12.98 -2.80 -16.24
CA ILE A 326 -12.03 -3.77 -15.69
C ILE A 326 -12.78 -5.04 -15.33
N HIS A 327 -12.37 -6.14 -15.95
CA HIS A 327 -12.92 -7.47 -15.75
C HIS A 327 -11.92 -8.30 -14.96
N ARG A 328 -12.37 -8.98 -13.90
CA ARG A 328 -11.60 -10.07 -13.30
C ARG A 328 -11.74 -11.32 -14.17
N LEU A 329 -10.66 -12.06 -14.37
CA LEU A 329 -10.65 -13.26 -15.20
C LEU A 329 -10.74 -14.53 -14.33
N ASN A 330 -11.58 -15.47 -14.76
CA ASN A 330 -11.69 -16.82 -14.20
C ASN A 330 -11.18 -17.81 -15.27
N GLY A 331 -9.88 -18.13 -15.21
CA GLY A 331 -9.20 -18.67 -16.38
C GLY A 331 -9.20 -17.63 -17.50
N ILE A 332 -9.55 -18.02 -18.73
CA ILE A 332 -9.71 -17.10 -19.88
C ILE A 332 -11.10 -16.42 -19.96
N GLN A 333 -12.00 -16.68 -19.00
CA GLN A 333 -13.37 -16.16 -19.05
C GLN A 333 -13.51 -14.85 -18.25
N PRO A 334 -13.92 -13.74 -18.88
CA PRO A 334 -14.11 -12.47 -18.20
C PRO A 334 -15.39 -12.48 -17.36
N ALA A 335 -15.26 -12.13 -16.07
CA ALA A 335 -16.41 -11.88 -15.20
C ALA A 335 -17.11 -10.55 -15.57
N ALA A 336 -18.20 -10.23 -14.86
CA ALA A 336 -18.85 -8.92 -14.98
C ALA A 336 -17.86 -7.78 -14.66
N GLY A 337 -17.74 -6.81 -15.59
CA GLY A 337 -16.75 -5.74 -15.51
C GLY A 337 -17.22 -4.53 -14.70
N VAL A 338 -16.30 -3.91 -13.96
CA VAL A 338 -16.52 -2.64 -13.27
C VAL A 338 -16.21 -1.48 -14.21
N THR A 339 -17.16 -0.56 -14.38
CA THR A 339 -17.00 0.61 -15.26
C THR A 339 -16.37 1.80 -14.52
N MET A 340 -15.24 2.30 -15.03
CA MET A 340 -14.48 3.40 -14.46
C MET A 340 -14.98 4.73 -15.03
N ALA A 341 -16.09 5.25 -14.49
CA ALA A 341 -16.87 6.33 -15.13
C ALA A 341 -16.08 7.62 -15.45
N ASP A 342 -15.04 7.94 -14.70
CA ASP A 342 -14.12 9.07 -14.89
C ASP A 342 -13.01 8.83 -15.93
N THR A 343 -13.11 7.75 -16.71
CA THR A 343 -12.15 7.36 -17.75
C THR A 343 -12.74 7.42 -19.17
N ALA A 344 -13.76 8.26 -19.35
CA ALA A 344 -14.39 8.47 -20.66
C ALA A 344 -13.38 8.98 -21.71
N ASP A 345 -12.50 9.92 -21.34
CA ASP A 345 -11.43 10.42 -22.20
C ASP A 345 -10.07 10.27 -21.52
N VAL A 346 -9.33 9.24 -21.93
CA VAL A 346 -8.01 8.89 -21.36
C VAL A 346 -7.00 8.65 -22.47
N GLY A 347 -5.75 9.02 -22.20
CA GLY A 347 -4.61 8.83 -23.08
C GLY A 347 -3.94 7.48 -22.83
N ALA A 348 -2.62 7.52 -22.63
CA ALA A 348 -1.89 6.35 -22.16
C ALA A 348 -2.48 5.83 -20.84
N ARG A 349 -2.51 4.51 -20.69
CA ARG A 349 -3.04 3.80 -19.53
C ARG A 349 -2.22 2.55 -19.29
N ASP A 350 -2.21 2.09 -18.05
CA ASP A 350 -1.50 0.89 -17.67
C ASP A 350 -2.23 0.16 -16.52
N LEU A 351 -1.98 -1.14 -16.42
CA LEU A 351 -2.63 -2.06 -15.49
C LEU A 351 -1.57 -3.02 -14.93
N VAL A 352 -1.46 -3.09 -13.60
CA VAL A 352 -0.49 -3.97 -12.92
C VAL A 352 -1.09 -4.53 -11.64
N VAL A 353 -0.70 -5.75 -11.26
CA VAL A 353 -1.00 -6.33 -9.93
C VAL A 353 0.29 -6.35 -9.14
N ASP A 354 0.33 -5.70 -7.97
CA ASP A 354 1.52 -5.70 -7.13
C ASP A 354 1.74 -7.09 -6.46
N PRO A 355 2.96 -7.39 -5.96
CA PRO A 355 3.23 -8.63 -5.21
C PRO A 355 2.37 -8.84 -3.95
N GLY A 356 1.69 -7.80 -3.45
CA GLY A 356 0.71 -7.87 -2.37
C GLY A 356 -0.70 -8.25 -2.84
N GLY A 357 -0.91 -8.39 -4.14
CA GLY A 357 -2.18 -8.71 -4.79
C GLY A 357 -3.09 -7.52 -5.04
N THR A 358 -2.63 -6.28 -4.86
CA THR A 358 -3.41 -5.09 -5.19
C THR A 358 -3.36 -4.84 -6.70
N LEU A 359 -4.52 -4.72 -7.34
CA LEU A 359 -4.64 -4.21 -8.70
C LEU A 359 -4.48 -2.68 -8.71
N HIS A 360 -3.57 -2.18 -9.52
CA HIS A 360 -3.41 -0.77 -9.86
C HIS A 360 -3.87 -0.55 -11.30
N PHE A 361 -4.77 0.42 -11.51
CA PHE A 361 -5.12 0.93 -12.82
C PHE A 361 -4.75 2.41 -12.89
N ALA A 362 -3.83 2.75 -13.79
CA ALA A 362 -3.33 4.11 -13.99
C ALA A 362 -3.66 4.63 -15.40
N TRP A 363 -3.89 5.94 -15.52
CA TRP A 363 -4.22 6.57 -16.80
C TRP A 363 -3.83 8.05 -16.85
N VAL A 364 -3.59 8.55 -18.06
CA VAL A 364 -3.51 9.97 -18.35
C VAL A 364 -4.92 10.52 -18.55
N ASP A 365 -5.36 11.46 -17.73
CA ASP A 365 -6.66 12.13 -17.91
C ASP A 365 -6.58 13.16 -19.04
N ARG A 366 -7.40 13.03 -20.09
CA ARG A 366 -7.49 14.03 -21.16
C ARG A 366 -8.68 14.97 -21.01
N ALA A 367 -9.65 14.60 -20.17
CA ALA A 367 -10.86 15.38 -20.00
C ALA A 367 -10.55 16.80 -19.53
N SER A 368 -11.23 17.80 -20.11
CA SER A 368 -11.06 19.23 -19.76
C SER A 368 -9.65 19.82 -19.92
N GLY A 369 -8.77 19.19 -20.71
CA GLY A 369 -7.43 19.71 -21.01
C GLY A 369 -6.38 19.37 -19.94
N SER A 370 -6.62 18.34 -19.12
CA SER A 370 -5.71 17.88 -18.08
C SER A 370 -4.64 16.89 -18.56
N GLU A 371 -4.29 16.87 -19.86
CA GLU A 371 -3.41 15.85 -20.49
C GLU A 371 -2.03 15.69 -19.81
N GLY A 372 -1.66 16.60 -18.92
CA GLY A 372 -0.50 16.52 -18.05
C GLY A 372 -0.70 15.79 -16.72
N GLU A 373 -1.80 15.07 -16.46
CA GLU A 373 -2.05 14.37 -15.18
C GLU A 373 -2.07 12.85 -15.31
N VAL A 374 -1.18 12.16 -14.57
CA VAL A 374 -1.29 10.71 -14.34
C VAL A 374 -2.15 10.47 -13.10
N ARG A 375 -3.25 9.74 -13.27
CA ARG A 375 -4.18 9.35 -12.21
C ARG A 375 -4.25 7.85 -12.06
N GLU A 376 -4.75 7.39 -10.92
CA GLU A 376 -4.80 5.97 -10.57
C GLU A 376 -5.97 5.66 -9.64
N ARG A 377 -6.50 4.44 -9.76
CA ARG A 377 -7.35 3.80 -8.75
C ARG A 377 -6.80 2.41 -8.45
N ARG A 378 -7.00 1.96 -7.21
CA ARG A 378 -6.54 0.65 -6.73
C ARG A 378 -7.70 -0.22 -6.28
N SER A 379 -7.57 -1.53 -6.39
CA SER A 379 -8.56 -2.50 -5.93
C SER A 379 -7.89 -3.79 -5.42
N PRO A 380 -8.28 -4.33 -4.26
CA PRO A 380 -7.78 -5.62 -3.79
C PRO A 380 -8.49 -6.83 -4.45
N ASP A 381 -9.61 -6.61 -5.16
CA ASP A 381 -10.47 -7.69 -5.66
C ASP A 381 -10.98 -7.51 -7.11
N GLY A 382 -10.70 -6.36 -7.72
CA GLY A 382 -11.22 -5.90 -9.01
C GLY A 382 -12.71 -5.56 -9.02
N LYS A 383 -13.39 -5.54 -7.87
CA LYS A 383 -14.83 -5.24 -7.73
C LYS A 383 -15.06 -3.88 -7.10
N LYS A 384 -14.25 -3.51 -6.12
CA LYS A 384 -14.30 -2.20 -5.44
C LYS A 384 -13.01 -1.43 -5.67
N PHE A 385 -13.11 -0.25 -6.29
CA PHE A 385 -11.98 0.63 -6.55
C PHE A 385 -11.95 1.80 -5.58
N SER A 386 -10.74 2.23 -5.21
CA SER A 386 -10.51 3.46 -4.43
C SER A 386 -11.03 4.70 -5.16
N SER A 387 -11.17 5.80 -4.43
CA SER A 387 -11.22 7.14 -5.04
C SER A 387 -9.99 7.39 -5.91
N THR A 388 -10.15 8.21 -6.95
CA THR A 388 -9.06 8.59 -7.87
C THR A 388 -7.93 9.32 -7.15
N ARG A 389 -6.71 8.82 -7.30
CA ARG A 389 -5.46 9.39 -6.80
C ARG A 389 -4.71 10.05 -7.95
N LEU A 390 -4.14 11.23 -7.71
CA LEU A 390 -3.20 11.86 -8.64
C LEU A 390 -1.78 11.34 -8.32
N LEU A 391 -1.14 10.69 -9.29
CA LEU A 391 0.23 10.15 -9.15
C LEU A 391 1.30 11.16 -9.57
N ALA A 392 1.10 11.84 -10.70
CA ALA A 392 2.11 12.73 -11.28
C ALA A 392 1.47 13.91 -12.02
N ARG A 393 2.27 14.97 -12.23
CA ARG A 393 1.96 16.08 -13.15
C ARG A 393 3.13 16.31 -14.10
N ALA A 394 2.85 16.49 -15.38
CA ALA A 394 3.81 16.97 -16.35
C ALA A 394 4.27 18.41 -16.02
N PRO A 395 5.55 18.74 -16.20
CA PRO A 395 6.03 20.10 -16.04
C PRO A 395 5.45 21.02 -17.13
N GLY A 396 5.27 22.31 -16.80
CA GLY A 396 4.94 23.35 -17.79
C GLY A 396 3.58 23.23 -18.50
N ASN A 397 2.63 22.45 -17.95
CA ASN A 397 1.38 22.05 -18.62
C ASN A 397 1.58 21.18 -19.87
N GLY A 398 2.68 20.42 -19.95
CA GLY A 398 2.90 19.47 -21.05
C GLY A 398 1.88 18.34 -21.06
N ALA A 399 1.62 17.77 -22.25
CA ALA A 399 0.80 16.58 -22.41
C ALA A 399 1.63 15.31 -22.16
N ILE A 400 1.02 14.25 -21.61
CA ILE A 400 1.67 12.95 -21.40
C ILE A 400 1.24 11.98 -22.49
N GLY A 401 2.19 11.56 -23.32
CA GLY A 401 1.94 10.66 -24.45
C GLY A 401 1.98 9.17 -24.10
N GLN A 402 2.79 8.81 -23.10
CA GLN A 402 3.18 7.42 -22.76
C GLN A 402 3.27 7.25 -21.24
N LEU A 403 2.98 6.05 -20.73
CA LEU A 403 2.90 5.73 -19.31
C LEU A 403 3.23 4.24 -19.07
N ALA A 404 4.05 3.96 -18.06
CA ALA A 404 4.25 2.65 -17.45
C ALA A 404 4.22 2.79 -15.91
N VAL A 405 3.61 1.85 -15.18
CA VAL A 405 3.52 1.85 -13.72
C VAL A 405 3.84 0.48 -13.13
N ALA A 406 4.60 0.46 -12.03
CA ALA A 406 4.84 -0.74 -11.23
C ALA A 406 4.92 -0.41 -9.74
N ALA A 407 4.69 -1.40 -8.88
CA ALA A 407 4.69 -1.26 -7.44
C ALA A 407 5.18 -2.55 -6.75
N ALA A 408 5.87 -2.40 -5.62
CA ALA A 408 6.17 -3.51 -4.72
C ALA A 408 4.94 -3.85 -3.86
N GLY A 409 4.95 -5.01 -3.20
CA GLY A 409 3.79 -5.55 -2.48
C GLY A 409 3.26 -4.77 -1.27
N ASP A 410 3.87 -3.63 -0.94
CA ASP A 410 3.36 -2.67 0.06
C ASP A 410 2.56 -1.51 -0.57
N GLY A 411 2.32 -1.55 -1.89
CA GLY A 411 1.65 -0.53 -2.68
C GLY A 411 2.47 0.74 -2.93
N GLY A 412 3.78 0.70 -2.62
CA GLY A 412 4.77 1.72 -2.97
C GLY A 412 5.44 1.43 -4.31
N GLY A 413 5.45 2.41 -5.20
CA GLY A 413 5.82 2.19 -6.60
C GLY A 413 6.20 3.47 -7.33
N PHE A 414 6.27 3.40 -8.66
CA PHE A 414 6.68 4.47 -9.54
C PHE A 414 5.81 4.51 -10.80
N ALA A 415 5.68 5.69 -11.39
CA ALA A 415 5.10 5.90 -12.71
C ALA A 415 6.16 6.55 -13.61
N ALA A 416 6.57 5.86 -14.68
CA ALA A 416 7.46 6.38 -15.72
C ALA A 416 6.60 6.89 -16.89
N TYR A 417 6.90 8.07 -17.42
CA TYR A 417 6.07 8.70 -18.45
C TYR A 417 6.85 9.69 -19.31
N VAL A 418 6.32 9.98 -20.50
CA VAL A 418 6.91 10.95 -21.45
C VAL A 418 6.04 12.19 -21.57
N SER A 419 6.61 13.34 -21.18
CA SER A 419 5.98 14.66 -21.29
C SER A 419 6.37 15.34 -22.61
N ASN A 420 5.40 16.00 -23.26
CA ASN A 420 5.52 16.66 -24.57
C ASN A 420 5.87 15.72 -25.74
N GLY A 421 5.86 14.40 -25.53
CA GLY A 421 5.92 13.39 -26.58
C GLY A 421 4.52 12.99 -27.05
N SER A 422 4.42 12.44 -28.27
CA SER A 422 3.20 11.78 -28.76
C SER A 422 3.10 10.34 -28.21
N VAL A 423 2.11 9.55 -28.67
CA VAL A 423 1.92 8.16 -28.21
C VAL A 423 3.16 7.27 -28.44
N VAL A 424 3.96 7.57 -29.47
CA VAL A 424 5.22 6.84 -29.79
C VAL A 424 6.42 7.77 -30.03
N GLY A 425 6.22 9.09 -29.94
CA GLY A 425 7.25 10.09 -30.22
C GLY A 425 8.11 10.45 -29.00
N SER A 426 9.31 10.94 -29.27
CA SER A 426 10.26 11.41 -28.25
C SER A 426 9.75 12.65 -27.49
N GLY A 427 10.04 12.70 -26.19
CA GLY A 427 9.77 13.83 -25.29
C GLY A 427 10.58 13.72 -23.99
N GLN A 428 10.31 14.54 -22.98
CA GLN A 428 11.03 14.47 -21.71
C GLN A 428 10.59 13.22 -20.92
N VAL A 429 11.55 12.35 -20.58
CA VAL A 429 11.31 11.13 -19.81
C VAL A 429 11.37 11.45 -18.32
N LEU A 430 10.28 11.21 -17.62
CA LEU A 430 10.08 11.54 -16.21
C LEU A 430 9.68 10.28 -15.43
N VAL A 431 10.07 10.22 -14.17
CA VAL A 431 9.58 9.21 -13.22
C VAL A 431 9.05 9.88 -11.95
N ALA A 432 7.86 9.48 -11.51
CA ALA A 432 7.23 9.96 -10.30
C ALA A 432 7.02 8.81 -9.29
N PRO A 433 7.56 8.89 -8.07
CA PRO A 433 7.28 7.91 -7.03
C PRO A 433 5.83 8.06 -6.51
N PHE A 434 5.23 6.97 -6.04
CA PHE A 434 3.95 6.95 -5.36
C PHE A 434 3.92 5.96 -4.19
N GLY A 435 2.84 6.02 -3.39
CA GLY A 435 2.60 5.06 -2.31
C GLY A 435 3.59 5.17 -1.15
N ARG A 436 3.98 4.02 -0.57
CA ARG A 436 5.00 3.94 0.48
C ARG A 436 6.40 4.18 -0.10
N GLN A 437 7.25 4.90 0.65
CA GLN A 437 8.61 5.30 0.23
C GLN A 437 9.65 5.01 1.32
N GLN A 438 9.30 4.18 2.31
CA GLN A 438 10.25 3.56 3.24
C GLN A 438 10.90 2.35 2.57
N ALA A 439 12.04 1.91 3.09
CA ALA A 439 12.61 0.62 2.71
C ALA A 439 11.62 -0.50 3.09
N THR A 440 11.43 -1.48 2.21
CA THR A 440 10.55 -2.63 2.47
C THR A 440 11.16 -3.60 3.49
N GLY A 441 12.49 -3.58 3.65
CA GLY A 441 13.25 -4.54 4.45
C GLY A 441 13.57 -5.85 3.70
N LEU A 442 13.05 -6.02 2.49
CA LEU A 442 13.33 -7.15 1.62
C LEU A 442 14.58 -6.87 0.74
N PRO A 443 15.31 -7.91 0.30
CA PRO A 443 16.29 -7.78 -0.77
C PRO A 443 15.60 -7.46 -2.11
N GLY A 444 16.34 -6.80 -2.98
CA GLY A 444 15.99 -6.56 -4.38
C GLY A 444 16.75 -7.48 -5.32
N LEU A 445 16.58 -7.25 -6.62
CA LEU A 445 17.23 -8.02 -7.68
C LEU A 445 18.76 -7.97 -7.55
N GLY A 446 19.43 -9.08 -7.85
CA GLY A 446 20.85 -9.29 -7.53
C GLY A 446 21.19 -9.16 -6.03
N ASN A 447 20.24 -9.52 -5.14
CA ASN A 447 20.34 -9.40 -3.69
C ASN A 447 20.69 -7.99 -3.17
N ARG A 448 20.30 -6.94 -3.91
CA ARG A 448 20.63 -5.56 -3.56
C ARG A 448 19.75 -5.02 -2.43
N PRO A 449 20.29 -4.27 -1.46
CA PRO A 449 19.46 -3.60 -0.46
C PRO A 449 18.70 -2.44 -1.10
N GLY A 450 17.38 -2.39 -0.85
CA GLY A 450 16.54 -1.26 -1.22
C GLY A 450 16.96 0.04 -0.52
N GLY A 451 16.56 1.17 -1.09
CA GLY A 451 16.62 2.46 -0.39
C GLY A 451 15.32 2.78 0.34
N GLY A 452 15.30 3.93 1.00
CA GLY A 452 14.10 4.43 1.66
C GLY A 452 14.34 5.81 2.23
N SER A 453 13.27 6.60 2.29
CA SER A 453 13.27 7.82 3.10
C SER A 453 13.52 7.45 4.56
N ALA A 454 14.44 8.14 5.23
CA ALA A 454 14.81 7.84 6.62
C ALA A 454 13.56 7.78 7.54
N PRO A 455 13.50 6.83 8.49
CA PRO A 455 12.32 6.65 9.34
C PRO A 455 12.05 7.93 10.15
N GLY A 456 10.84 8.48 10.02
CA GLY A 456 10.51 9.73 10.71
C GLY A 456 9.07 10.23 10.54
N THR A 457 8.51 10.22 9.32
CA THR A 457 7.06 10.46 9.08
C THR A 457 6.66 9.96 7.67
N GLU A 458 5.78 8.96 7.57
CA GLU A 458 5.01 8.75 6.35
C GLU A 458 3.84 9.73 6.31
N VAL A 459 3.54 10.28 5.13
CA VAL A 459 2.34 11.09 4.89
C VAL A 459 1.87 10.83 3.46
N SER A 460 0.76 10.13 3.28
CA SER A 460 0.12 9.91 1.99
C SER A 460 -1.25 10.62 1.91
N CYS A 461 -2.07 10.26 0.90
CA CYS A 461 -3.48 10.67 0.86
C CYS A 461 -4.29 10.02 1.99
N GLN A 462 -4.04 8.76 2.36
CA GLN A 462 -4.84 8.05 3.36
C GLN A 462 -4.09 7.75 4.66
N ARG A 463 -2.76 7.75 4.67
CA ARG A 463 -1.94 7.26 5.79
C ARG A 463 -1.05 8.35 6.40
N ILE A 464 -0.89 8.33 7.71
CA ILE A 464 0.20 9.03 8.42
C ILE A 464 0.81 8.06 9.43
N LYS A 465 2.08 7.66 9.26
CA LYS A 465 2.79 6.75 10.18
C LYS A 465 4.07 7.40 10.76
N TYR A 466 4.34 7.22 12.04
CA TYR A 466 5.62 7.58 12.67
C TYR A 466 5.79 6.89 14.03
N GLY A 467 6.94 6.24 14.25
CA GLY A 467 7.13 5.39 15.42
C GLY A 467 6.02 4.34 15.51
N ALA A 468 5.51 4.10 16.71
CA ALA A 468 4.37 3.23 16.96
C ALA A 468 3.01 3.82 16.53
N VAL A 469 2.93 5.04 15.99
CA VAL A 469 1.66 5.68 15.62
C VAL A 469 1.36 5.50 14.13
N GLU A 470 0.18 5.00 13.81
CA GLU A 470 -0.37 4.95 12.46
C GLU A 470 -1.83 5.46 12.44
N MET A 471 -2.09 6.48 11.62
CA MET A 471 -3.42 6.98 11.29
C MET A 471 -3.79 6.61 9.86
N LEU A 472 -5.00 6.11 9.66
CA LEU A 472 -5.62 5.83 8.36
C LEU A 472 -6.93 6.62 8.21
N ALA A 473 -7.17 7.24 7.07
CA ALA A 473 -8.51 7.70 6.70
C ALA A 473 -9.32 6.53 6.14
N ASP A 474 -10.52 6.33 6.67
CA ASP A 474 -11.38 5.20 6.27
C ASP A 474 -11.97 5.42 4.88
N GLU A 475 -12.26 6.69 4.54
CA GLU A 475 -12.73 7.10 3.23
C GLU A 475 -12.04 8.40 2.76
N GLY A 476 -11.88 8.55 1.45
CA GLY A 476 -11.33 9.77 0.82
C GLY A 476 -9.84 10.01 1.09
N CYS A 477 -9.42 11.29 1.09
CA CYS A 477 -8.05 11.72 1.35
C CYS A 477 -7.94 12.74 2.49
N LEU A 478 -6.93 12.55 3.33
CA LEU A 478 -6.32 13.52 4.23
C LEU A 478 -5.74 14.71 3.44
N LEU A 479 -6.49 15.81 3.40
CA LEU A 479 -6.12 17.01 2.67
C LEU A 479 -5.01 17.79 3.40
N SER A 480 -4.14 18.46 2.65
CA SER A 480 -3.06 19.25 3.25
C SER A 480 -3.57 20.58 3.79
N ALA A 481 -3.16 20.94 5.00
CA ALA A 481 -3.46 22.23 5.61
C ALA A 481 -2.67 23.36 4.93
N SER A 482 -3.36 24.37 4.39
CA SER A 482 -2.68 25.53 3.77
C SER A 482 -1.72 26.22 4.74
N GLY A 483 -0.45 26.29 4.37
CA GLY A 483 0.61 26.95 5.15
C GLY A 483 0.98 26.27 6.47
N LYS A 484 0.59 25.00 6.70
CA LYS A 484 0.95 24.25 7.92
C LYS A 484 1.35 22.82 7.60
N ALA A 485 2.32 22.28 8.35
CA ALA A 485 2.69 20.86 8.33
C ALA A 485 1.65 20.02 9.11
N ALA A 486 0.45 19.95 8.56
CA ALA A 486 -0.68 19.18 9.08
C ALA A 486 -1.56 18.66 7.94
N LYS A 487 -2.28 17.58 8.22
CA LYS A 487 -3.38 17.08 7.40
C LYS A 487 -4.72 17.40 8.02
N VAL A 488 -5.78 17.31 7.23
CA VAL A 488 -7.17 17.56 7.64
C VAL A 488 -8.04 16.39 7.19
N SER A 489 -8.84 15.84 8.10
CA SER A 489 -9.98 14.96 7.76
C SER A 489 -11.29 15.64 8.15
N GLU A 490 -12.34 15.39 7.37
CA GLU A 490 -13.73 15.72 7.70
C GLU A 490 -14.58 14.46 7.90
N GLY A 491 -14.02 13.28 7.63
CA GLY A 491 -14.61 11.97 7.88
C GLY A 491 -13.82 11.17 8.93
N PRO A 492 -14.28 9.93 9.23
CA PRO A 492 -13.63 9.01 10.15
C PRO A 492 -12.16 8.75 9.83
N ILE A 493 -11.37 8.53 10.88
CA ILE A 493 -10.02 7.97 10.78
C ILE A 493 -9.86 6.85 11.81
N ARG A 494 -9.04 5.84 11.50
CA ARG A 494 -8.51 4.89 12.46
C ARG A 494 -7.12 5.31 12.94
N LEU A 495 -6.87 5.21 14.23
CA LEU A 495 -5.60 5.49 14.90
C LEU A 495 -5.20 4.24 15.68
N ASN A 496 -4.30 3.42 15.12
CA ASN A 496 -3.92 2.12 15.70
C ASN A 496 -5.14 1.25 16.10
N GLY A 497 -6.21 1.25 15.30
CA GLY A 497 -7.46 0.54 15.59
C GLY A 497 -8.52 1.31 16.40
N LEU A 498 -8.21 2.50 16.95
CA LEU A 498 -9.22 3.42 17.49
C LEU A 498 -9.90 4.19 16.35
N GLU A 499 -11.21 4.05 16.20
CA GLU A 499 -12.01 4.88 15.31
C GLU A 499 -12.25 6.25 15.94
N ILE A 500 -11.93 7.32 15.22
CA ILE A 500 -12.16 8.72 15.61
C ILE A 500 -13.11 9.35 14.59
N ILE A 501 -14.38 9.46 14.97
CA ILE A 501 -15.47 9.92 14.10
C ILE A 501 -15.82 11.37 14.47
N PRO A 502 -15.59 12.36 13.58
CA PRO A 502 -16.01 13.74 13.83
C PRO A 502 -17.54 13.90 13.76
N ASP A 503 -18.11 14.72 14.66
CA ASP A 503 -19.50 15.19 14.49
C ASP A 503 -19.61 16.05 13.19
N ALA A 504 -20.81 16.18 12.62
CA ALA A 504 -21.02 16.89 11.36
C ALA A 504 -20.44 18.33 11.37
N GLY A 505 -19.59 18.64 10.39
CA GLY A 505 -18.91 19.95 10.27
C GLY A 505 -17.67 20.12 11.17
N VAL A 506 -17.31 19.12 11.96
CA VAL A 506 -16.04 19.08 12.71
C VAL A 506 -14.92 18.57 11.80
N LYS A 507 -13.72 19.15 11.96
CA LYS A 507 -12.52 18.71 11.25
C LYS A 507 -11.49 18.17 12.23
N LEU A 508 -10.83 17.09 11.86
CA LEU A 508 -9.65 16.56 12.51
C LEU A 508 -8.40 17.17 11.88
N LEU A 509 -7.45 17.65 12.68
CA LEU A 509 -6.20 18.25 12.27
C LEU A 509 -5.04 17.37 12.75
N LEU A 510 -4.37 16.70 11.82
CA LEU A 510 -3.33 15.72 12.11
C LEU A 510 -1.95 16.37 11.85
N GLY A 511 -1.32 16.86 12.91
CA GLY A 511 -0.05 17.59 12.86
C GLY A 511 1.13 16.67 12.55
N THR A 512 1.47 16.48 11.28
CA THR A 512 2.52 15.53 10.81
C THR A 512 3.92 15.85 11.34
N ARG A 513 4.26 17.14 11.49
CA ARG A 513 5.54 17.60 12.08
C ARG A 513 5.47 17.82 13.59
N GLU A 514 4.37 18.38 14.10
CA GLU A 514 4.22 18.70 15.53
C GLU A 514 3.88 17.49 16.40
N LYS A 515 3.45 16.39 15.76
CA LYS A 515 2.93 15.14 16.31
C LYS A 515 1.69 15.39 17.17
N THR A 516 0.61 15.85 16.55
CA THR A 516 -0.64 16.21 17.26
C THR A 516 -1.89 15.73 16.54
N ILE A 517 -2.97 15.52 17.30
CA ILE A 517 -4.34 15.43 16.80
C ILE A 517 -5.16 16.52 17.50
N ASP A 518 -5.81 17.37 16.71
CA ASP A 518 -6.75 18.35 17.21
C ASP A 518 -8.09 18.22 16.50
N SER A 519 -9.20 18.22 17.23
CA SER A 519 -10.52 18.42 16.63
C SER A 519 -10.94 19.89 16.72
N THR A 520 -11.70 20.38 15.73
CA THR A 520 -12.31 21.72 15.78
C THR A 520 -13.64 21.77 16.55
N GLY A 521 -14.03 20.65 17.15
CA GLY A 521 -15.31 20.40 17.80
C GLY A 521 -15.35 18.96 18.32
N ARG A 522 -16.54 18.39 18.50
CA ARG A 522 -16.68 17.05 19.10
C ARG A 522 -16.32 15.93 18.13
N VAL A 523 -15.79 14.86 18.71
CA VAL A 523 -15.54 13.57 18.07
C VAL A 523 -16.07 12.46 18.97
N THR A 524 -16.39 11.32 18.37
CA THR A 524 -16.60 10.05 19.08
C THR A 524 -15.35 9.20 18.88
N VAL A 525 -14.79 8.66 19.96
CA VAL A 525 -13.69 7.70 19.92
C VAL A 525 -14.24 6.34 20.33
N GLN A 526 -14.09 5.34 19.48
CA GLN A 526 -14.69 4.02 19.67
C GLN A 526 -13.80 2.87 19.16
N LEU A 527 -14.20 1.65 19.53
CA LEU A 527 -13.67 0.39 19.03
C LEU A 527 -14.80 -0.36 18.31
N SER A 528 -14.53 -0.93 17.13
CA SER A 528 -15.50 -1.75 16.39
C SER A 528 -14.83 -2.96 15.73
N ASN A 529 -15.64 -3.99 15.44
CA ASN A 529 -15.29 -5.12 14.57
C ASN A 529 -16.53 -5.46 13.72
N GLY A 530 -17.06 -4.46 13.01
CA GLY A 530 -18.24 -4.60 12.14
C GLY A 530 -19.60 -4.77 12.84
N GLY A 531 -19.63 -5.01 14.16
CA GLY A 531 -20.83 -4.98 15.02
C GLY A 531 -20.97 -3.67 15.83
N ASP A 532 -21.86 -3.68 16.82
CA ASP A 532 -22.11 -2.52 17.70
C ASP A 532 -20.83 -2.03 18.39
N PRO A 533 -20.45 -0.74 18.25
CA PRO A 533 -19.17 -0.23 18.73
C PRO A 533 -19.14 0.01 20.24
N ILE A 534 -17.95 -0.09 20.83
CA ILE A 534 -17.67 0.31 22.22
C ILE A 534 -17.18 1.76 22.19
N VAL A 535 -18.01 2.70 22.66
CA VAL A 535 -17.66 4.13 22.70
C VAL A 535 -16.85 4.44 23.97
N LEU A 536 -15.59 4.79 23.79
CA LEU A 536 -14.66 5.11 24.88
C LEU A 536 -14.74 6.58 25.32
N PHE A 537 -15.07 7.49 24.38
CA PHE A 537 -15.10 8.93 24.66
C PHE A 537 -15.97 9.68 23.65
N ARG A 538 -16.67 10.73 24.09
CA ARG A 538 -17.31 11.71 23.20
C ARG A 538 -17.09 13.15 23.67
N GLY A 539 -16.28 13.91 22.94
CA GLY A 539 -15.86 15.26 23.35
C GLY A 539 -14.87 15.91 22.39
N GLU A 540 -14.23 17.01 22.81
CA GLU A 540 -13.15 17.65 22.03
C GLU A 540 -11.80 16.94 22.30
N LEU A 541 -10.98 16.77 21.26
CA LEU A 541 -9.74 16.00 21.31
C LEU A 541 -8.53 16.88 20.98
N HIS A 542 -7.56 16.97 21.89
CA HIS A 542 -6.33 17.77 21.75
C HIS A 542 -5.11 17.01 22.26
N LEU A 543 -4.62 16.07 21.45
CA LEU A 543 -3.54 15.18 21.81
C LEU A 543 -2.21 15.63 21.20
N ARG A 544 -1.15 15.50 21.98
CA ARG A 544 0.21 15.40 21.47
C ARG A 544 0.62 13.94 21.48
N LEU A 545 0.87 13.42 20.29
CA LEU A 545 1.18 12.02 20.06
C LEU A 545 2.65 11.76 20.45
N PRO A 546 2.94 10.68 21.19
CA PRO A 546 4.30 10.39 21.63
C PRO A 546 5.19 10.01 20.44
N LEU A 547 6.50 10.27 20.61
CA LEU A 547 7.56 9.81 19.69
C LEU A 547 8.09 8.41 20.06
N GLY A 548 7.55 7.81 21.13
CA GLY A 548 8.14 6.66 21.82
C GLY A 548 7.95 5.32 21.11
N ALA A 549 8.67 4.32 21.62
CA ALA A 549 8.46 2.91 21.31
C ALA A 549 7.13 2.39 21.88
N ALA A 550 6.80 1.14 21.53
CA ALA A 550 5.67 0.42 22.10
C ALA A 550 5.70 0.42 23.65
N GLY A 551 4.52 0.49 24.26
CA GLY A 551 4.31 0.66 25.71
C GLY A 551 4.05 2.11 26.16
N THR A 552 4.00 3.08 25.25
CA THR A 552 3.79 4.50 25.64
C THR A 552 2.30 4.84 25.70
N LYS A 553 1.83 5.47 26.79
CA LYS A 553 0.45 5.98 26.91
C LYS A 553 0.15 7.06 25.86
N LEU A 554 -0.91 6.86 25.09
CA LEU A 554 -1.44 7.76 24.06
C LEU A 554 -2.31 8.87 24.66
N VAL A 555 -3.33 8.44 25.40
CA VAL A 555 -4.39 9.27 25.99
C VAL A 555 -4.98 8.51 27.18
N SER A 556 -5.63 9.26 28.08
CA SER A 556 -6.43 8.72 29.18
C SER A 556 -7.81 9.37 29.12
N PHE A 557 -8.87 8.59 29.28
CA PHE A 557 -10.26 9.08 29.29
C PHE A 557 -10.87 8.93 30.69
N ASP A 558 -11.26 10.06 31.29
CA ASP A 558 -11.93 10.14 32.59
C ASP A 558 -13.37 9.59 32.49
N THR A 559 -13.58 8.41 33.06
CA THR A 559 -14.89 7.72 33.06
C THR A 559 -15.88 8.33 34.06
N GLY A 560 -15.42 9.14 35.02
CA GLY A 560 -16.29 9.95 35.88
C GLY A 560 -16.95 11.10 35.11
N SER A 561 -16.24 11.67 34.13
CA SER A 561 -16.78 12.66 33.19
C SER A 561 -17.59 12.05 32.03
N PHE A 562 -17.32 10.79 31.66
CA PHE A 562 -18.03 10.07 30.60
C PHE A 562 -18.10 8.57 30.93
N PRO A 563 -19.20 8.09 31.56
CA PRO A 563 -19.32 6.68 31.93
C PRO A 563 -19.27 5.76 30.72
N VAL A 564 -18.32 4.82 30.72
CA VAL A 564 -18.15 3.81 29.68
C VAL A 564 -18.64 2.45 30.18
N ASN A 565 -19.34 1.74 29.31
CA ASN A 565 -19.81 0.38 29.55
C ASN A 565 -19.24 -0.55 28.47
N LEU A 566 -18.62 -1.64 28.88
CA LEU A 566 -18.07 -2.67 28.01
C LEU A 566 -19.06 -3.85 27.92
N LYS A 567 -19.95 -3.79 26.92
CA LYS A 567 -20.90 -4.87 26.57
C LYS A 567 -21.64 -5.43 27.81
N GLY A 568 -22.16 -4.53 28.63
CA GLY A 568 -22.86 -4.81 29.88
C GLY A 568 -22.11 -4.36 31.13
N PHE A 569 -20.78 -4.53 31.18
CA PHE A 569 -20.00 -4.28 32.39
C PHE A 569 -19.52 -2.81 32.48
N PRO A 570 -19.88 -2.05 33.54
CA PRO A 570 -19.37 -0.70 33.73
C PRO A 570 -17.85 -0.67 33.96
N VAL A 571 -17.13 0.19 33.25
CA VAL A 571 -15.70 0.40 33.48
C VAL A 571 -15.48 1.22 34.75
N GLN A 572 -14.50 0.83 35.57
CA GLN A 572 -14.02 1.59 36.73
C GLN A 572 -12.64 2.18 36.46
N GLY A 573 -12.43 3.42 36.91
CA GLY A 573 -11.18 4.16 36.73
C GLY A 573 -11.03 4.74 35.33
N ASP A 574 -9.94 5.47 35.11
CA ASP A 574 -9.65 6.10 33.82
C ASP A 574 -9.28 5.04 32.77
N ILE A 575 -9.74 5.22 31.53
CA ILE A 575 -9.37 4.35 30.40
C ILE A 575 -8.07 4.85 29.80
N ASP A 576 -6.98 4.16 30.13
CA ASP A 576 -5.66 4.40 29.56
C ASP A 576 -5.48 3.67 28.23
N VAL A 577 -5.25 4.42 27.15
CA VAL A 577 -4.85 3.83 25.87
C VAL A 577 -3.34 3.79 25.78
N ILE A 578 -2.77 2.61 25.56
CA ILE A 578 -1.33 2.36 25.45
C ILE A 578 -1.01 1.98 24.00
N LEU A 579 -0.06 2.67 23.37
CA LEU A 579 0.41 2.30 22.04
C LEU A 579 1.22 1.01 22.08
N ARG A 580 0.96 0.11 21.14
CA ARG A 580 1.82 -1.01 20.77
C ARG A 580 2.28 -0.82 19.32
N GLU A 581 3.10 -1.74 18.83
CA GLU A 581 3.48 -1.73 17.41
C GLU A 581 2.24 -2.01 16.56
N ASP A 582 1.87 -1.04 15.71
CA ASP A 582 0.70 -1.02 14.81
C ASP A 582 -0.68 -1.30 15.45
N SER A 583 -0.76 -1.20 16.78
CA SER A 583 -1.95 -1.54 17.60
C SER A 583 -2.06 -0.69 18.86
N VAL A 584 -3.17 -0.80 19.59
CA VAL A 584 -3.34 -0.30 20.97
C VAL A 584 -3.68 -1.43 21.93
N GLU A 585 -3.25 -1.27 23.18
CA GLU A 585 -3.73 -2.02 24.34
C GLU A 585 -4.41 -1.07 25.32
N ILE A 586 -5.53 -1.52 25.87
CA ILE A 586 -6.38 -0.73 26.76
C ILE A 586 -6.70 -1.60 28.00
N PRO A 587 -5.89 -1.52 29.07
CA PRO A 587 -6.22 -2.16 30.34
C PRO A 587 -7.45 -1.47 30.96
N VAL A 588 -8.44 -2.27 31.37
CA VAL A 588 -9.65 -1.78 32.04
C VAL A 588 -10.01 -2.68 33.23
N SER A 589 -10.56 -2.08 34.28
CA SER A 589 -11.22 -2.79 35.36
C SER A 589 -12.74 -2.72 35.19
N LEU A 590 -13.41 -3.86 35.21
CA LEU A 590 -14.83 -4.02 34.90
C LEU A 590 -15.60 -4.34 36.18
N LYS A 591 -16.66 -3.59 36.48
CA LYS A 591 -17.51 -3.83 37.65
C LYS A 591 -18.45 -5.00 37.39
N LEU A 592 -18.40 -6.02 38.24
CA LEU A 592 -19.39 -7.10 38.24
C LEU A 592 -20.74 -6.66 38.85
N PRO A 593 -21.84 -7.36 38.53
CA PRO A 593 -23.13 -7.19 39.19
C PRO A 593 -23.06 -7.23 40.72
N GLY A 594 -23.93 -6.47 41.39
CA GLY A 594 -23.80 -6.14 42.81
C GLY A 594 -23.78 -7.32 43.79
N PHE A 595 -24.40 -8.45 43.43
CA PHE A 595 -24.41 -9.66 44.27
C PHE A 595 -23.06 -10.41 44.29
N PHE A 596 -22.14 -10.12 43.36
CA PHE A 596 -20.73 -10.55 43.44
C PHE A 596 -19.89 -9.69 44.43
N GLY A 597 -20.53 -9.05 45.42
CA GLY A 597 -19.85 -8.26 46.46
C GLY A 597 -19.18 -6.98 45.96
N GLY A 598 -19.49 -6.52 44.74
CA GLY A 598 -18.86 -5.34 44.13
C GLY A 598 -17.46 -5.59 43.55
N LEU A 599 -17.10 -6.85 43.29
CA LEU A 599 -15.82 -7.22 42.67
C LEU A 599 -15.59 -6.57 41.29
N THR A 600 -14.31 -6.51 40.93
CA THR A 600 -13.84 -6.05 39.62
C THR A 600 -13.05 -7.14 38.90
N GLY A 601 -13.38 -7.39 37.64
CA GLY A 601 -12.55 -8.16 36.72
C GLY A 601 -11.55 -7.25 35.99
N ASN A 602 -10.38 -7.75 35.62
CA ASN A 602 -9.40 -6.98 34.83
C ASN A 602 -9.30 -7.54 33.41
N ALA A 603 -9.43 -6.67 32.40
CA ALA A 603 -9.29 -7.00 30.98
C ALA A 603 -8.18 -6.17 30.33
N VAL A 604 -7.61 -6.66 29.22
CA VAL A 604 -6.72 -5.89 28.34
C VAL A 604 -7.23 -5.97 26.92
N ILE A 605 -7.99 -4.95 26.50
CA ILE A 605 -8.60 -4.90 25.18
C ILE A 605 -7.52 -4.52 24.16
N LYS A 606 -7.48 -5.21 23.03
CA LYS A 606 -6.59 -4.93 21.90
C LYS A 606 -7.35 -4.46 20.67
N ALA A 607 -6.72 -3.56 19.92
CA ALA A 607 -7.19 -3.19 18.60
C ALA A 607 -6.04 -2.84 17.66
N SER A 608 -6.26 -3.03 16.36
CA SER A 608 -5.30 -2.73 15.30
C SER A 608 -5.98 -2.09 14.08
N ASN A 609 -5.19 -1.46 13.20
CA ASN A 609 -5.72 -0.83 11.99
C ASN A 609 -6.26 -1.84 10.96
N ASP A 610 -5.83 -3.12 11.02
CA ASP A 610 -6.27 -4.15 10.06
C ASP A 610 -7.50 -4.93 10.56
N HIS A 611 -7.61 -5.15 11.87
CA HIS A 611 -8.69 -5.98 12.46
C HIS A 611 -9.73 -5.20 13.26
N GLY A 612 -9.51 -3.92 13.55
CA GLY A 612 -10.33 -3.19 14.52
C GLY A 612 -10.16 -3.80 15.91
N LEU A 613 -11.26 -4.03 16.62
CA LEU A 613 -11.30 -4.69 17.92
C LEU A 613 -10.99 -6.20 17.83
N GLU A 614 -9.94 -6.65 18.51
CA GLU A 614 -9.61 -8.07 18.63
C GLU A 614 -10.52 -8.75 19.66
N VAL A 615 -11.60 -9.41 19.21
CA VAL A 615 -12.58 -10.08 20.08
C VAL A 615 -11.93 -11.02 21.10
N ALA A 616 -10.90 -11.77 20.70
CA ALA A 616 -10.16 -12.69 21.57
C ALA A 616 -9.46 -12.01 22.76
N SER A 617 -9.26 -10.68 22.72
CA SER A 617 -8.72 -9.89 23.84
C SER A 617 -9.77 -9.50 24.90
N MET A 618 -11.07 -9.65 24.59
CA MET A 618 -12.15 -9.39 25.55
C MET A 618 -12.36 -10.58 26.48
N GLN A 619 -11.38 -10.75 27.36
CA GLN A 619 -11.41 -11.68 28.48
C GLN A 619 -11.11 -10.91 29.76
N PHE A 620 -11.75 -11.28 30.88
CA PHE A 620 -11.40 -10.74 32.18
C PHE A 620 -11.35 -11.80 33.27
N HIS A 621 -10.30 -11.69 34.09
CA HIS A 621 -10.07 -12.53 35.25
C HIS A 621 -10.61 -11.83 36.51
N VAL A 622 -11.30 -12.58 37.36
CA VAL A 622 -11.88 -12.10 38.62
C VAL A 622 -11.22 -12.80 39.80
N GLY A 623 -10.75 -12.02 40.78
CA GLY A 623 -10.16 -12.55 42.01
C GLY A 623 -11.16 -13.34 42.86
N ALA A 624 -10.64 -14.12 43.80
CA ALA A 624 -11.44 -15.01 44.65
C ALA A 624 -12.55 -14.27 45.43
N LEU A 625 -13.79 -14.73 45.29
CA LEU A 625 -14.97 -14.27 46.03
C LEU A 625 -15.33 -15.26 47.13
N THR A 626 -15.57 -14.79 48.36
CA THR A 626 -16.15 -15.61 49.43
C THR A 626 -17.59 -15.18 49.68
N VAL A 627 -18.55 -16.09 49.46
CA VAL A 627 -19.98 -15.92 49.76
C VAL A 627 -20.39 -16.93 50.82
N GLY A 628 -20.26 -16.54 52.10
CA GLY A 628 -20.55 -17.44 53.23
C GLY A 628 -19.61 -18.66 53.23
N PRO A 629 -20.13 -19.91 53.22
CA PRO A 629 -19.31 -21.13 53.19
C PRO A 629 -18.76 -21.48 51.80
N VAL A 630 -19.07 -20.69 50.77
CA VAL A 630 -18.71 -20.91 49.37
C VAL A 630 -17.61 -19.95 48.95
N VAL A 631 -16.54 -20.45 48.30
CA VAL A 631 -15.49 -19.60 47.69
C VAL A 631 -15.42 -19.85 46.19
N LEU A 632 -15.76 -18.86 45.38
CA LEU A 632 -15.54 -18.87 43.93
C LEU A 632 -14.11 -18.36 43.66
N LYS A 633 -13.35 -19.08 42.85
CA LYS A 633 -11.98 -18.76 42.44
C LYS A 633 -11.79 -18.95 40.95
N ASP A 634 -10.68 -18.43 40.45
CA ASP A 634 -10.16 -18.74 39.12
C ASP A 634 -11.23 -18.50 38.04
N LEU A 635 -11.98 -17.40 38.18
CA LEU A 635 -13.11 -17.04 37.31
C LEU A 635 -12.60 -16.24 36.12
N ASP A 636 -12.56 -16.92 34.97
CA ASP A 636 -12.18 -16.36 33.68
C ASP A 636 -13.42 -16.28 32.78
N ILE A 637 -13.74 -15.05 32.34
CA ILE A 637 -14.93 -14.76 31.52
C ILE A 637 -14.49 -14.17 30.18
N SER A 638 -15.09 -14.63 29.09
CA SER A 638 -14.76 -14.30 27.70
C SER A 638 -15.98 -13.83 26.92
N TRP A 639 -15.78 -12.91 25.98
CA TRP A 639 -16.81 -12.40 25.06
C TRP A 639 -16.78 -13.16 23.74
N ASP A 640 -17.94 -13.59 23.23
CA ASP A 640 -18.06 -14.35 21.99
C ASP A 640 -18.19 -13.47 20.72
N GLY A 641 -18.33 -12.15 20.90
CA GLY A 641 -18.60 -11.18 19.82
C GLY A 641 -20.06 -10.72 19.72
N SER A 642 -20.97 -11.22 20.57
CA SER A 642 -22.41 -10.94 20.56
C SER A 642 -22.88 -10.11 21.79
N SER A 643 -24.07 -10.40 22.34
CA SER A 643 -24.55 -9.89 23.64
C SER A 643 -24.06 -10.70 24.84
N ASN A 644 -23.45 -11.87 24.58
CA ASN A 644 -23.22 -12.90 25.58
C ASN A 644 -21.76 -12.95 26.03
N TRP A 645 -21.55 -13.28 27.30
CA TRP A 645 -20.24 -13.60 27.85
C TRP A 645 -20.31 -14.96 28.54
N SER A 646 -19.34 -15.82 28.26
CA SER A 646 -19.23 -17.16 28.85
C SER A 646 -17.90 -17.30 29.58
N GLY A 647 -17.94 -17.93 30.75
CA GLY A 647 -16.75 -18.15 31.57
C GLY A 647 -16.82 -19.42 32.41
N SER A 648 -15.67 -19.77 32.97
CA SER A 648 -15.50 -20.90 33.88
C SER A 648 -14.85 -20.46 35.19
N GLY A 649 -15.12 -21.15 36.29
CA GLY A 649 -14.44 -20.94 37.56
C GLY A 649 -14.45 -22.17 38.47
N THR A 650 -13.71 -22.13 39.57
CA THR A 650 -13.78 -23.15 40.64
C THR A 650 -14.63 -22.65 41.79
N VAL A 651 -15.70 -23.38 42.13
CA VAL A 651 -16.44 -23.22 43.38
C VAL A 651 -15.86 -24.15 44.44
N ILE A 652 -15.59 -23.64 45.64
CA ILE A 652 -15.10 -24.40 46.79
C ILE A 652 -16.13 -24.38 47.91
N VAL A 653 -16.60 -25.56 48.35
CA VAL A 653 -17.57 -25.71 49.45
C VAL A 653 -17.04 -26.76 50.42
N GLY A 654 -16.85 -26.38 51.69
CA GLY A 654 -16.39 -27.31 52.74
C GLY A 654 -15.02 -27.97 52.48
N GLY A 655 -14.24 -27.47 51.52
CA GLY A 655 -12.96 -28.05 51.08
C GLY A 655 -13.03 -28.86 49.77
N ALA A 656 -14.22 -29.24 49.30
CA ALA A 656 -14.40 -29.82 47.96
C ALA A 656 -14.25 -28.73 46.88
N ARG A 657 -13.60 -29.06 45.76
CA ARG A 657 -13.51 -28.20 44.56
C ARG A 657 -14.51 -28.71 43.51
N ILE A 658 -15.22 -27.78 42.88
CA ILE A 658 -16.28 -28.03 41.90
C ILE A 658 -16.05 -27.07 40.73
N GLU A 659 -16.12 -27.57 39.50
CA GLU A 659 -16.04 -26.71 38.31
C GLU A 659 -17.40 -26.07 38.05
N ALA A 660 -17.38 -24.80 37.63
CA ALA A 660 -18.55 -23.97 37.41
C ALA A 660 -18.49 -23.33 36.02
N GLU A 661 -19.58 -23.44 35.26
CA GLU A 661 -19.83 -22.68 34.04
C GLU A 661 -20.73 -21.47 34.36
N ILE A 662 -20.42 -20.31 33.81
CA ILE A 662 -21.15 -19.06 34.06
C ILE A 662 -21.42 -18.32 32.75
N GLU A 663 -22.65 -17.84 32.57
CA GLU A 663 -23.10 -17.03 31.44
C GLU A 663 -23.65 -15.68 31.92
N PHE A 664 -23.25 -14.61 31.25
CA PHE A 664 -23.84 -13.27 31.39
C PHE A 664 -24.44 -12.83 30.06
N ARG A 665 -25.54 -12.08 30.11
CA ARG A 665 -26.17 -11.43 28.95
C ARG A 665 -26.36 -9.95 29.26
N ASP A 666 -25.88 -9.08 28.38
CA ASP A 666 -25.91 -7.62 28.55
C ASP A 666 -25.30 -7.14 29.90
N GLY A 667 -24.40 -7.92 30.49
CA GLY A 667 -23.71 -7.65 31.76
C GLY A 667 -24.42 -8.18 33.01
N ASP A 668 -25.69 -8.56 32.90
CA ASP A 668 -26.40 -9.26 33.96
C ASP A 668 -26.04 -10.75 33.94
N PHE A 669 -25.89 -11.37 35.12
CA PHE A 669 -25.71 -12.81 35.22
C PHE A 669 -26.99 -13.50 34.76
N HIS A 670 -26.85 -14.36 33.76
CA HIS A 670 -27.97 -15.12 33.23
C HIS A 670 -28.00 -16.52 33.83
N ARG A 671 -26.87 -17.24 33.84
CA ARG A 671 -26.81 -18.62 34.32
C ARG A 671 -25.50 -18.92 35.04
N GLY A 672 -25.57 -19.76 36.08
CA GLY A 672 -24.44 -20.46 36.66
C GLY A 672 -24.79 -21.92 36.84
N PHE A 673 -23.89 -22.82 36.44
CA PHE A 673 -24.08 -24.26 36.53
C PHE A 673 -22.84 -24.89 37.14
N VAL A 674 -23.03 -25.83 38.05
CA VAL A 674 -21.98 -26.65 38.67
C VAL A 674 -22.35 -28.12 38.56
N GLU A 675 -21.39 -28.95 38.19
CA GLU A 675 -21.55 -30.41 38.14
C GLU A 675 -20.28 -31.10 38.67
N VAL A 676 -20.47 -32.08 39.55
CA VAL A 676 -19.42 -32.94 40.09
C VAL A 676 -19.70 -34.36 39.61
N THR A 677 -19.12 -34.77 38.49
CA THR A 677 -19.23 -36.15 37.99
C THR A 677 -17.96 -36.64 37.30
N PRO A 678 -17.54 -37.91 37.47
CA PRO A 678 -17.96 -38.86 38.50
C PRO A 678 -17.01 -38.82 39.70
N VAL A 679 -17.55 -38.88 40.93
CA VAL A 679 -16.71 -39.20 42.10
C VAL A 679 -16.25 -40.67 41.98
N PRO A 680 -14.96 -41.01 42.22
CA PRO A 680 -14.50 -42.39 42.14
C PRO A 680 -15.29 -43.33 43.05
N PHE A 681 -15.72 -44.48 42.51
CA PHE A 681 -16.50 -45.49 43.25
C PHE A 681 -15.78 -45.90 44.56
N PRO A 682 -16.49 -45.99 45.70
CA PRO A 682 -17.95 -45.95 45.86
C PRO A 682 -18.60 -44.56 45.94
N GLY A 683 -17.86 -43.46 45.79
CA GLY A 683 -18.33 -42.07 45.98
C GLY A 683 -17.82 -41.44 47.29
N VAL A 684 -18.21 -40.19 47.59
CA VAL A 684 -17.87 -39.57 48.89
C VAL A 684 -18.81 -40.14 49.95
N MET A 685 -18.29 -40.90 50.91
CA MET A 685 -19.10 -41.46 52.00
C MET A 685 -19.63 -40.33 52.89
N LEU A 686 -20.95 -40.14 52.91
CA LEU A 686 -21.64 -39.18 53.78
C LEU A 686 -22.05 -39.82 55.12
N PHE A 687 -22.34 -41.11 55.09
CA PHE A 687 -22.69 -41.92 56.26
C PHE A 687 -22.34 -43.40 56.00
N THR A 688 -22.45 -44.28 56.99
CA THR A 688 -22.30 -45.73 56.79
C THR A 688 -23.23 -46.20 55.67
N ASP A 689 -22.65 -46.82 54.64
CA ASP A 689 -23.31 -47.31 53.42
C ASP A 689 -24.07 -46.26 52.58
N VAL A 690 -23.80 -44.96 52.78
CA VAL A 690 -24.38 -43.86 51.99
C VAL A 690 -23.26 -43.04 51.33
N TYR A 691 -23.28 -43.02 49.99
CA TYR A 691 -22.25 -42.37 49.18
C TYR A 691 -22.85 -41.33 48.22
N LEU A 692 -22.16 -40.20 48.10
CA LEU A 692 -22.43 -39.15 47.13
C LEU A 692 -21.65 -39.42 45.84
N ASN A 693 -22.37 -39.75 44.77
CA ASN A 693 -21.80 -40.08 43.46
C ASN A 693 -21.70 -38.88 42.52
N SER A 694 -22.62 -37.94 42.69
CA SER A 694 -22.75 -36.72 41.90
C SER A 694 -23.30 -35.58 42.74
N VAL A 695 -23.00 -34.33 42.36
CA VAL A 695 -23.79 -33.16 42.77
C VAL A 695 -23.93 -32.27 41.55
N SER A 696 -25.13 -31.79 41.26
CA SER A 696 -25.36 -30.73 40.29
C SER A 696 -26.18 -29.60 40.90
N GLY A 697 -25.91 -28.38 40.43
CA GLY A 697 -26.59 -27.17 40.87
C GLY A 697 -26.69 -26.17 39.74
N GLY A 698 -27.89 -25.70 39.45
CA GLY A 698 -28.17 -24.67 38.45
C GLY A 698 -28.84 -23.45 39.08
N LEU A 699 -28.41 -22.27 38.68
CA LEU A 699 -29.11 -21.01 38.93
C LEU A 699 -29.23 -20.25 37.61
N GLU A 700 -30.45 -20.07 37.12
CA GLU A 700 -30.75 -19.18 36.00
C GLU A 700 -31.58 -17.98 36.50
N LEU A 701 -31.26 -16.78 36.01
CA LEU A 701 -31.93 -15.53 36.34
C LEU A 701 -32.56 -14.91 35.06
N GLY A 702 -33.59 -15.56 34.54
CA GLY A 702 -34.50 -14.98 33.54
C GLY A 702 -35.16 -16.01 32.61
N PRO A 703 -36.10 -16.86 33.09
CA PRO A 703 -36.78 -16.83 34.40
C PRO A 703 -35.93 -17.35 35.57
N LEU A 704 -36.39 -17.16 36.81
CA LEU A 704 -35.71 -17.76 37.97
C LEU A 704 -35.88 -19.29 37.94
N VAL A 705 -34.78 -20.00 37.65
CA VAL A 705 -34.69 -21.46 37.75
C VAL A 705 -33.63 -21.80 38.78
N ILE A 706 -33.96 -22.72 39.70
CA ILE A 706 -33.02 -23.27 40.67
C ILE A 706 -33.11 -24.79 40.54
N ASP A 707 -32.06 -25.38 39.99
CA ASP A 707 -31.93 -26.82 39.83
C ASP A 707 -30.96 -27.37 40.88
N ALA A 708 -31.28 -28.52 41.45
CA ALA A 708 -30.41 -29.23 42.38
C ALA A 708 -30.55 -30.74 42.20
N GLY A 709 -29.42 -31.42 42.00
CA GLY A 709 -29.32 -32.88 41.92
C GLY A 709 -28.21 -33.39 42.85
N ALA A 710 -28.42 -34.57 43.45
CA ALA A 710 -27.47 -35.27 44.32
C ALA A 710 -27.67 -36.78 44.20
#